data_AF-A0A1R4HT94-F1
#
_entry.id   AF-A0A1R4HT94-F1
#
_cell.length_a   1.000
_cell.length_b   1.000
_cell.length_c   1.000
_cell.angle_alpha   90.00
_cell.angle_beta   90.00
_cell.angle_gamma   90.00
#
_symmetry.space_group_name_H-M   'P 1'
#
loop_
_entity.id
_entity.type
_entity.pdbx_description
1 polymer ?
#
loop_
_entity_poly.entity_id
_entity_poly.type
_entity_poly.pdbx_seq_one_letter_code
_entity_poly.pdbx_strand_id
1 'polypeptide(L)'
;MLGAAPAIAEDGESVPDSTAAPEISQLETSNDATEQPLNDPGQAAARDSEACTGITFPLVVDPVSGAQSYTVTNPGNGTEEGTLRWAFAEANAHPGIDEIVVSAGLVVEIDGEIEVGDGLVLRGDGAGAEIRNIAESGDLISSTRWLDFPISIENLTFTGGGGGGNGLYLARSVCALGLDNVTVQGFASYGIVVGDTWPFELLDVRSSVFRDNGHGDDYEEGALVVSNEGIDGSVHIRDSVFADNQTVGLFVEADIESSPERRGEVLIERTSFLNNHSAEREAGAIEFSGFHLWDEEEDPEGVPVEGPMLMIRDSLFRGNTGYQVGAVSTGELSGEIETDVAPTLAAIERTTFDGNRQNGSDDWWGSPANDLWIEWSELTSLTPGKALTVSDSTFSADPEAELPAVAWGYFGGASVFTHVTMTGGGMFYAEVEGDAALDLRNSVIDTGARDPIVQAAEAGKRNGAAVLSESNMAYTTAPALVPAGEGRIIGTTADFALGALDDSLGLTPVRVPGEDSLLIDAAGPGGAAADQRAAARPQGAGPDIGAVEVIEVVPPVELVDAVVAVGADQSSAAGKPLVFEVSRTNAAEDPWTGEASVRVRTADGTAQAGTDYTAVDTVVTWAADDVAPKQVSVPTDPGHVGEGEAQLTVSLSEPGSMSRWASE
;
A
#
# COMPACT_ATOMS: atom_id res chain seq x y z
N MET A 1 29.26 62.09 11.69
CA MET A 1 30.19 62.67 10.69
C MET A 1 31.02 61.52 10.12
N LEU A 2 30.81 61.24 8.83
CA LEU A 2 31.74 60.72 7.82
C LEU A 2 32.74 59.60 8.16
N GLY A 3 32.69 58.54 7.31
CA GLY A 3 33.78 57.58 7.07
C GLY A 3 33.23 56.25 6.51
N ALA A 4 32.65 56.23 5.30
CA ALA A 4 33.31 55.89 4.03
C ALA A 4 33.56 54.39 3.84
N ALA A 5 32.68 53.74 3.06
CA ALA A 5 32.92 52.46 2.41
C ALA A 5 33.70 52.69 1.09
N PRO A 6 34.68 51.84 0.73
CA PRO A 6 35.26 51.85 -0.61
C PRO A 6 34.55 50.88 -1.56
N ALA A 7 34.68 51.21 -2.84
CA ALA A 7 33.94 50.75 -4.00
C ALA A 7 34.09 49.26 -4.34
N ILE A 8 33.01 48.72 -4.91
CA ILE A 8 32.97 47.49 -5.69
C ILE A 8 33.48 47.87 -7.09
N ALA A 9 34.53 47.19 -7.56
CA ALA A 9 34.98 47.27 -8.94
C ALA A 9 34.20 46.22 -9.76
N GLU A 10 33.55 46.68 -10.82
CA GLU A 10 33.10 45.84 -11.92
C GLU A 10 34.34 45.34 -12.67
N ASP A 11 34.57 44.03 -12.67
CA ASP A 11 35.28 43.36 -13.75
C ASP A 11 34.31 42.31 -14.32
N GLY A 12 34.04 42.45 -15.61
CA GLY A 12 33.14 41.58 -16.33
C GLY A 12 33.75 40.20 -16.55
N GLU A 13 32.98 39.17 -16.23
CA GLU A 13 33.15 37.85 -16.82
C GLU A 13 31.90 37.47 -17.60
N SER A 14 32.18 36.94 -18.77
CA SER A 14 31.28 36.42 -19.78
C SER A 14 30.33 35.37 -19.24
N VAL A 15 29.06 35.50 -19.62
CA VAL A 15 28.04 34.44 -19.59
C VAL A 15 28.61 33.16 -20.21
N PRO A 16 28.67 32.03 -19.48
CA PRO A 16 28.84 30.73 -20.11
C PRO A 16 27.49 30.22 -20.63
N ASP A 17 27.60 29.62 -21.79
CA ASP A 17 26.57 28.96 -22.60
C ASP A 17 25.82 27.87 -21.81
N SER A 18 24.48 27.89 -21.90
CA SER A 18 23.57 26.96 -21.24
C SER A 18 23.32 25.74 -22.13
N THR A 19 24.21 24.75 -22.10
CA THR A 19 23.95 23.40 -22.61
C THR A 19 24.88 22.39 -21.90
N ALA A 20 24.55 22.00 -20.67
CA ALA A 20 25.08 20.78 -20.04
C ALA A 20 24.22 20.48 -18.81
N ALA A 21 23.32 19.50 -18.93
CA ALA A 21 22.81 18.77 -17.76
C ALA A 21 24.00 18.05 -17.09
N PRO A 22 24.16 18.11 -15.76
CA PRO A 22 25.21 17.35 -15.10
C PRO A 22 24.78 15.89 -14.92
N GLU A 23 25.65 14.96 -15.32
CA GLU A 23 25.55 13.55 -14.98
C GLU A 23 25.48 13.39 -13.45
N ILE A 24 24.47 12.63 -12.99
CA ILE A 24 24.37 12.15 -11.62
C ILE A 24 25.58 11.24 -11.37
N SER A 25 26.48 11.69 -10.50
CA SER A 25 27.56 10.82 -10.02
C SER A 25 26.95 9.79 -9.09
N GLN A 26 26.92 8.54 -9.56
CA GLN A 26 26.68 7.35 -8.76
C GLN A 26 27.48 7.42 -7.46
N LEU A 27 26.78 7.32 -6.32
CA LEU A 27 27.38 7.04 -5.03
C LEU A 27 27.78 5.57 -5.03
N GLU A 28 29.04 5.30 -5.40
CA GLU A 28 29.69 4.02 -5.11
C GLU A 28 29.72 3.84 -3.58
N THR A 29 28.86 2.96 -3.05
CA THR A 29 28.99 2.47 -1.68
C THR A 29 30.29 1.68 -1.57
N SER A 30 31.18 2.09 -0.66
CA SER A 30 32.40 1.35 -0.36
C SER A 30 32.06 0.05 0.39
N ASN A 31 31.87 -1.04 -0.34
CA ASN A 31 32.01 -2.38 0.21
C ASN A 31 33.20 -3.06 -0.47
N ASP A 32 34.34 -3.05 0.22
CA ASP A 32 35.56 -3.77 -0.16
C ASP A 32 35.33 -5.29 0.00
N ALA A 33 34.68 -5.87 -1.00
CA ALA A 33 34.58 -7.31 -1.20
C ALA A 33 34.90 -7.65 -2.66
N THR A 34 36.11 -7.30 -3.11
CA THR A 34 36.75 -7.80 -4.34
C THR A 34 35.79 -8.11 -5.50
N GLU A 35 35.34 -7.07 -6.21
CA GLU A 35 34.75 -7.26 -7.54
C GLU A 35 35.76 -8.00 -8.44
N GLN A 36 35.45 -9.25 -8.77
CA GLN A 36 35.95 -9.84 -9.99
C GLN A 36 34.98 -9.45 -11.11
N PRO A 37 35.46 -8.85 -12.22
CA PRO A 37 34.59 -8.58 -13.36
C PRO A 37 34.04 -9.89 -13.91
N LEU A 38 32.72 -10.06 -13.88
CA LEU A 38 31.99 -11.22 -14.38
C LEU A 38 32.09 -11.28 -15.91
N ASN A 39 33.17 -11.89 -16.41
CA ASN A 39 33.42 -12.11 -17.84
C ASN A 39 33.06 -13.55 -18.28
N ASP A 40 32.07 -14.20 -17.65
CA ASP A 40 31.58 -15.51 -18.13
C ASP A 40 30.23 -15.37 -18.86
N PRO A 41 30.21 -15.48 -20.20
CA PRO A 41 28.99 -15.47 -21.00
C PRO A 41 28.00 -16.61 -20.66
N GLY A 42 28.43 -17.62 -19.89
CA GLY A 42 27.56 -18.69 -19.40
C GLY A 42 26.62 -18.28 -18.26
N GLN A 43 26.86 -17.16 -17.58
CA GLN A 43 26.05 -16.70 -16.44
C GLN A 43 24.95 -15.69 -16.79
N ALA A 44 25.08 -14.99 -17.92
CA ALA A 44 24.01 -14.14 -18.45
C ALA A 44 22.81 -14.96 -18.97
N ALA A 45 23.02 -16.23 -19.32
CA ALA A 45 21.99 -17.11 -19.89
C ALA A 45 21.14 -17.85 -18.84
N ALA A 46 21.32 -17.58 -17.54
CA ALA A 46 20.56 -18.21 -16.45
C ALA A 46 19.44 -17.33 -15.88
N ARG A 47 19.25 -16.11 -16.41
CA ARG A 47 18.27 -15.12 -15.93
C ARG A 47 16.90 -15.20 -16.60
N ASP A 48 16.73 -16.05 -17.62
CA ASP A 48 15.42 -16.39 -18.19
C ASP A 48 14.79 -17.52 -17.34
N SER A 49 14.42 -17.24 -16.08
CA SER A 49 13.80 -18.26 -15.24
C SER A 49 12.29 -18.30 -15.47
N GLU A 50 11.77 -19.42 -16.00
CA GLU A 50 10.33 -19.73 -16.02
C GLU A 50 9.69 -19.80 -14.61
N ALA A 51 10.48 -19.65 -13.53
CA ALA A 51 10.10 -19.97 -12.15
C ALA A 51 9.01 -19.05 -11.58
N CYS A 52 9.04 -17.76 -11.93
CA CYS A 52 8.07 -16.77 -11.45
C CYS A 52 7.11 -16.24 -12.53
N THR A 53 7.20 -16.74 -13.76
CA THR A 53 6.37 -16.23 -14.86
C THR A 53 4.89 -16.58 -14.65
N GLY A 54 4.04 -15.55 -14.56
CA GLY A 54 2.59 -15.69 -14.32
C GLY A 54 2.21 -16.12 -12.91
N ILE A 55 3.09 -15.87 -11.94
CA ILE A 55 2.83 -16.20 -10.55
C ILE A 55 1.69 -15.37 -9.96
N THR A 56 0.95 -15.98 -9.04
CA THR A 56 -0.12 -15.32 -8.28
C THR A 56 -0.04 -15.81 -6.83
N PHE A 57 -0.46 -14.97 -5.89
CA PHE A 57 -0.47 -15.28 -4.47
C PHE A 57 -1.90 -15.56 -3.96
N PRO A 58 -2.09 -16.44 -2.95
CA PRO A 58 -1.04 -17.21 -2.25
C PRO A 58 -0.42 -18.31 -3.13
N LEU A 59 0.83 -18.68 -2.85
CA LEU A 59 1.50 -19.74 -3.60
C LEU A 59 0.83 -21.09 -3.35
N VAL A 60 0.59 -21.85 -4.41
CA VAL A 60 0.02 -23.19 -4.32
C VAL A 60 1.14 -24.20 -4.05
N VAL A 61 1.14 -24.81 -2.86
CA VAL A 61 1.97 -25.98 -2.55
C VAL A 61 1.32 -27.22 -3.19
N ASP A 62 1.78 -27.65 -4.36
CA ASP A 62 1.21 -28.83 -5.06
C ASP A 62 1.75 -30.13 -4.43
N PRO A 63 0.91 -30.98 -3.80
CA PRO A 63 1.35 -32.25 -3.23
C PRO A 63 1.84 -33.25 -4.29
N VAL A 64 1.48 -33.05 -5.57
CA VAL A 64 1.86 -33.91 -6.68
C VAL A 64 3.28 -33.58 -7.20
N SER A 65 3.82 -32.40 -6.89
CA SER A 65 5.18 -31.98 -7.25
C SER A 65 6.26 -32.59 -6.35
N GLY A 66 5.87 -33.14 -5.19
CA GLY A 66 6.79 -33.68 -4.19
C GLY A 66 7.12 -32.72 -3.04
N ALA A 67 6.45 -31.56 -2.96
CA ALA A 67 6.61 -30.57 -1.89
C ALA A 67 6.58 -31.20 -0.48
N GLN A 68 7.52 -30.76 0.37
CA GLN A 68 7.64 -31.17 1.76
C GLN A 68 7.10 -30.08 2.70
N SER A 69 6.67 -30.51 3.89
CA SER A 69 6.22 -29.61 4.95
C SER A 69 7.01 -29.89 6.22
N TYR A 70 7.64 -28.84 6.76
CA TYR A 70 8.51 -28.89 7.93
C TYR A 70 7.90 -28.08 9.07
N THR A 71 7.46 -28.75 10.15
CA THR A 71 6.85 -28.06 11.29
C THR A 71 7.90 -27.66 12.33
N VAL A 72 7.95 -26.37 12.64
CA VAL A 72 8.75 -25.81 13.72
C VAL A 72 7.96 -25.91 15.02
N THR A 73 8.47 -26.69 15.96
CA THR A 73 7.86 -26.98 17.28
C THR A 73 8.80 -26.64 18.44
N ASN A 74 10.07 -26.36 18.14
CA ASN A 74 11.11 -26.07 19.11
C ASN A 74 11.54 -24.60 18.95
N PRO A 75 11.46 -23.77 20.01
CA PRO A 75 11.82 -22.36 19.94
C PRO A 75 13.34 -22.12 19.95
N GLY A 76 14.16 -23.16 20.11
CA GLY A 76 15.61 -23.03 20.18
C GLY A 76 16.27 -22.63 18.86
N ASN A 77 17.34 -21.84 18.95
CA ASN A 77 18.21 -21.41 17.83
C ASN A 77 19.19 -22.50 17.33
N GLY A 78 18.98 -23.76 17.70
CA GLY A 78 19.85 -24.88 17.32
C GLY A 78 19.55 -25.39 15.91
N THR A 79 20.15 -26.52 15.54
CA THR A 79 19.89 -27.21 14.26
C THR A 79 19.24 -28.58 14.47
N GLU A 80 18.70 -28.84 15.65
CA GLU A 80 17.97 -30.07 15.93
C GLU A 80 16.62 -30.10 15.21
N GLU A 81 16.11 -31.29 14.92
CA GLU A 81 14.78 -31.49 14.33
C GLU A 81 13.70 -30.70 15.09
N GLY A 82 12.82 -30.03 14.33
CA GLY A 82 11.76 -29.18 14.86
C GLY A 82 12.19 -27.75 15.21
N THR A 83 13.48 -27.37 15.07
CA THR A 83 13.93 -25.96 15.14
C THR A 83 13.74 -25.25 13.80
N LEU A 84 13.71 -23.92 13.81
CA LEU A 84 13.57 -23.12 12.58
C LEU A 84 14.76 -23.32 11.64
N ARG A 85 15.99 -23.32 12.15
CA ARG A 85 17.19 -23.53 11.31
C ARG A 85 17.21 -24.91 10.66
N TRP A 86 16.75 -25.93 11.38
CA TRP A 86 16.57 -27.26 10.79
C TRP A 86 15.56 -27.24 9.65
N ALA A 87 14.39 -26.63 9.84
CA ALA A 87 13.34 -26.57 8.82
C ALA A 87 13.83 -25.89 7.53
N PHE A 88 14.51 -24.74 7.65
CA PHE A 88 15.12 -24.05 6.50
C PHE A 88 16.21 -24.89 5.83
N ALA A 89 17.05 -25.59 6.60
CA ALA A 89 18.09 -26.44 6.04
C ALA A 89 17.52 -27.62 5.23
N GLU A 90 16.41 -28.21 5.69
CA GLU A 90 15.74 -29.29 4.96
C GLU A 90 15.05 -28.77 3.69
N ALA A 91 14.29 -27.67 3.78
CA ALA A 91 13.65 -27.04 2.62
C ALA A 91 14.69 -26.64 1.56
N ASN A 92 15.79 -25.99 1.95
CA ASN A 92 16.87 -25.62 1.01
C ASN A 92 17.61 -26.82 0.37
N ALA A 93 17.47 -28.02 0.93
CA ALA A 93 18.08 -29.25 0.43
C ALA A 93 17.12 -30.05 -0.46
N HIS A 94 15.83 -29.73 -0.44
CA HIS A 94 14.80 -30.39 -1.22
C HIS A 94 14.37 -29.48 -2.39
N PRO A 95 14.46 -29.95 -3.65
CA PRO A 95 14.13 -29.10 -4.79
C PRO A 95 12.64 -28.77 -4.89
N GLY A 96 12.33 -27.51 -5.19
CA GLY A 96 10.98 -27.02 -5.44
C GLY A 96 10.41 -26.22 -4.28
N ILE A 97 9.13 -25.85 -4.38
CA ILE A 97 8.46 -25.03 -3.37
C ILE A 97 8.06 -25.91 -2.18
N ASP A 98 8.77 -25.74 -1.07
CA ASP A 98 8.49 -26.42 0.20
C ASP A 98 7.75 -25.49 1.19
N GLU A 99 7.21 -26.09 2.24
CA GLU A 99 6.46 -25.39 3.28
C GLU A 99 7.18 -25.49 4.63
N ILE A 100 7.30 -24.36 5.33
CA ILE A 100 7.71 -24.29 6.73
C ILE A 100 6.56 -23.74 7.55
N VAL A 101 6.16 -24.48 8.58
CA VAL A 101 5.02 -24.15 9.44
C VAL A 101 5.48 -23.87 10.86
N VAL A 102 5.35 -22.64 11.34
CA VAL A 102 5.64 -22.26 12.73
C VAL A 102 4.41 -22.54 13.58
N SER A 103 4.57 -23.40 14.61
CA SER A 103 3.45 -23.81 15.46
C SER A 103 2.78 -22.62 16.15
N ALA A 104 1.45 -22.69 16.32
CA ALA A 104 0.69 -21.65 17.01
C ALA A 104 1.25 -21.33 18.41
N GLY A 105 1.33 -20.04 18.73
CA GLY A 105 1.86 -19.53 20.01
C GLY A 105 3.36 -19.76 20.24
N LEU A 106 4.09 -20.25 19.23
CA LEU A 106 5.54 -20.45 19.34
C LEU A 106 6.28 -19.16 19.01
N VAL A 107 7.09 -18.69 19.95
CA VAL A 107 8.07 -17.62 19.72
C VAL A 107 9.44 -18.26 19.54
N VAL A 108 10.01 -18.13 18.34
CA VAL A 108 11.35 -18.61 18.00
C VAL A 108 12.32 -17.45 18.10
N GLU A 109 13.35 -17.57 18.93
CA GLU A 109 14.40 -16.55 19.05
C GLU A 109 15.63 -16.97 18.24
N ILE A 110 16.03 -16.11 17.33
CA ILE A 110 17.12 -16.35 16.38
C ILE A 110 18.23 -15.33 16.62
N ASP A 111 19.42 -15.84 16.94
CA ASP A 111 20.67 -15.09 16.92
C ASP A 111 21.44 -15.50 15.66
N GLY A 112 21.71 -14.52 14.79
CA GLY A 112 22.34 -14.67 13.49
C GLY A 112 21.40 -15.04 12.34
N GLU A 113 21.88 -14.87 11.12
CA GLU A 113 21.15 -15.02 9.85
C GLU A 113 20.67 -16.45 9.55
N ILE A 114 19.52 -16.57 8.87
CA ILE A 114 18.99 -17.79 8.28
C ILE A 114 18.89 -17.62 6.76
N GLU A 115 19.56 -18.48 6.00
CA GLU A 115 19.52 -18.42 4.54
C GLU A 115 18.29 -19.14 3.97
N VAL A 116 17.64 -18.53 2.98
CA VAL A 116 16.70 -19.17 2.04
C VAL A 116 17.34 -19.32 0.66
N GLY A 117 17.13 -20.45 0.00
CA GLY A 117 17.81 -20.77 -1.26
C GLY A 117 16.99 -21.56 -2.28
N ASP A 118 15.68 -21.70 -2.08
CA ASP A 118 14.73 -22.21 -3.06
C ASP A 118 13.33 -21.64 -2.72
N GLY A 119 12.34 -21.90 -3.56
CA GLY A 119 10.97 -21.43 -3.36
C GLY A 119 10.38 -21.92 -2.03
N LEU A 120 9.66 -21.03 -1.34
CA LEU A 120 9.23 -21.29 0.03
C LEU A 120 7.85 -20.73 0.34
N VAL A 121 7.03 -21.52 1.03
CA VAL A 121 5.88 -21.04 1.79
C VAL A 121 6.20 -21.09 3.28
N LEU A 122 6.31 -19.93 3.92
CA LEU A 122 6.53 -19.79 5.35
C LEU A 122 5.25 -19.33 6.04
N ARG A 123 4.67 -20.13 6.92
CA ARG A 123 3.42 -19.71 7.60
C ARG A 123 3.35 -20.04 9.07
N GLY A 124 2.58 -19.25 9.81
CA GLY A 124 2.15 -19.58 11.17
C GLY A 124 0.90 -20.49 11.15
N ASP A 125 0.84 -21.48 12.03
CA ASP A 125 -0.32 -22.37 12.20
C ASP A 125 -1.39 -21.80 13.15
N GLY A 126 -1.34 -20.50 13.45
CA GLY A 126 -2.30 -19.83 14.32
C GLY A 126 -1.74 -18.59 15.01
N ALA A 127 -2.58 -17.94 15.81
CA ALA A 127 -2.22 -16.71 16.52
C ALA A 127 -0.98 -16.88 17.41
N GLY A 128 -0.08 -15.91 17.36
CA GLY A 128 1.12 -15.86 18.19
C GLY A 128 2.32 -16.69 17.71
N ALA A 129 2.30 -17.19 16.47
CA ALA A 129 3.51 -17.67 15.81
C ALA A 129 4.43 -16.48 15.50
N GLU A 130 5.62 -16.46 16.10
CA GLU A 130 6.55 -15.33 16.06
C GLU A 130 7.98 -15.82 15.79
N ILE A 131 8.70 -15.11 14.92
CA ILE A 131 10.14 -15.24 14.74
C ILE A 131 10.78 -13.92 15.17
N ARG A 132 11.64 -14.00 16.19
CA ARG A 132 12.29 -12.84 16.80
C ARG A 132 13.78 -12.82 16.50
N ASN A 133 14.26 -11.75 15.88
CA ASN A 133 15.69 -11.50 15.72
C ASN A 133 16.26 -10.94 17.02
N ILE A 134 17.14 -11.69 17.69
CA ILE A 134 17.83 -11.25 18.91
C ILE A 134 19.31 -10.94 18.65
N ALA A 135 19.75 -10.90 17.39
CA ALA A 135 21.11 -10.57 17.00
C ALA A 135 21.46 -9.11 17.30
N GLU A 136 22.75 -8.85 17.56
CA GLU A 136 23.28 -7.50 17.75
C GLU A 136 23.44 -6.73 16.43
N SER A 137 23.40 -7.42 15.29
CA SER A 137 23.54 -6.86 13.94
C SER A 137 23.18 -7.90 12.88
N GLY A 138 22.84 -7.45 11.68
CA GLY A 138 22.62 -8.30 10.52
C GLY A 138 21.21 -8.86 10.43
N ASP A 139 20.96 -9.56 9.33
CA ASP A 139 19.61 -9.85 8.85
C ASP A 139 19.05 -11.11 9.53
N LEU A 140 17.74 -11.14 9.75
CA LEU A 140 17.06 -12.31 10.32
C LEU A 140 17.01 -13.46 9.31
N ILE A 141 16.51 -13.16 8.11
CA ILE A 141 16.47 -14.10 6.98
C ILE A 141 17.03 -13.37 5.77
N SER A 142 17.87 -14.06 5.01
CA SER A 142 18.43 -13.54 3.77
C SER A 142 18.33 -14.54 2.65
N SER A 143 18.34 -14.05 1.41
CA SER A 143 18.52 -14.87 0.22
C SER A 143 19.93 -14.68 -0.35
N THR A 144 20.65 -15.78 -0.61
CA THR A 144 22.07 -15.73 -1.02
C THR A 144 22.38 -16.51 -2.30
N ARG A 145 21.39 -17.19 -2.89
CA ARG A 145 21.58 -17.98 -4.11
C ARG A 145 21.45 -17.11 -5.38
N TRP A 146 21.79 -17.72 -6.52
CA TRP A 146 21.76 -17.12 -7.86
C TRP A 146 20.80 -17.87 -8.80
N LEU A 147 19.64 -18.24 -8.27
CA LEU A 147 18.54 -18.91 -8.98
C LEU A 147 17.25 -18.25 -8.54
N ASP A 148 16.42 -17.76 -9.47
CA ASP A 148 15.22 -17.04 -9.05
C ASP A 148 14.13 -17.99 -8.55
N PHE A 149 13.49 -17.62 -7.43
CA PHE A 149 12.40 -18.38 -6.83
C PHE A 149 11.39 -17.48 -6.11
N PRO A 150 10.14 -17.94 -5.93
CA PRO A 150 9.11 -17.18 -5.23
C PRO A 150 9.05 -17.51 -3.73
N ILE A 151 8.60 -16.54 -2.93
CA ILE A 151 8.34 -16.73 -1.49
C ILE A 151 6.91 -16.28 -1.15
N SER A 152 6.16 -17.09 -0.40
CA SER A 152 4.90 -16.70 0.27
C SER A 152 5.11 -16.70 1.77
N ILE A 153 4.68 -15.66 2.48
CA ILE A 153 4.69 -15.60 3.93
C ILE A 153 3.30 -15.28 4.46
N GLU A 154 2.81 -16.09 5.39
CA GLU A 154 1.42 -16.00 5.85
C GLU A 154 1.26 -16.16 7.36
N ASN A 155 0.39 -15.35 7.97
CA ASN A 155 -0.04 -15.50 9.37
C ASN A 155 1.12 -15.55 10.38
N LEU A 156 2.11 -14.66 10.22
CA LEU A 156 3.34 -14.70 11.00
C LEU A 156 3.75 -13.32 11.50
N THR A 157 4.34 -13.27 12.69
CA THR A 157 4.96 -12.05 13.23
C THR A 157 6.47 -12.16 13.20
N PHE A 158 7.13 -11.17 12.61
CA PHE A 158 8.57 -10.95 12.71
C PHE A 158 8.84 -9.78 13.64
N THR A 159 9.73 -9.97 14.61
CA THR A 159 10.05 -8.93 15.60
C THR A 159 11.55 -8.73 15.75
N GLY A 160 12.00 -7.48 15.71
CA GLY A 160 13.34 -7.10 16.13
C GLY A 160 13.45 -7.05 17.66
N GLY A 161 14.51 -7.65 18.20
CA GLY A 161 14.74 -7.80 19.64
C GLY A 161 15.45 -6.63 20.32
N GLY A 162 15.54 -5.47 19.64
CA GLY A 162 16.25 -4.28 20.13
C GLY A 162 17.78 -4.39 20.15
N GLY A 163 18.35 -5.45 19.55
CA GLY A 163 19.79 -5.71 19.52
C GLY A 163 20.56 -4.95 18.45
N GLY A 164 19.89 -4.42 17.41
CA GLY A 164 20.54 -3.87 16.21
C GLY A 164 20.35 -4.73 14.96
N GLY A 165 19.72 -5.91 15.07
CA GLY A 165 19.41 -6.77 13.93
C GLY A 165 18.34 -6.20 12.99
N ASN A 166 18.51 -6.48 11.71
CA ASN A 166 17.60 -6.12 10.62
C ASN A 166 16.52 -7.19 10.43
N GLY A 167 15.51 -6.87 9.61
CA GLY A 167 14.47 -7.80 9.25
C GLY A 167 14.89 -8.78 8.16
N LEU A 168 14.16 -8.82 7.06
CA LEU A 168 14.37 -9.79 5.98
C LEU A 168 15.05 -9.12 4.79
N TYR A 169 16.18 -9.66 4.35
CA TYR A 169 16.90 -9.19 3.16
C TYR A 169 16.72 -10.19 2.02
N LEU A 170 15.63 -10.03 1.28
CA LEU A 170 15.20 -10.91 0.18
C LEU A 170 15.60 -10.35 -1.18
N ALA A 171 16.81 -9.80 -1.24
CA ALA A 171 17.23 -9.05 -2.40
C ALA A 171 17.71 -9.96 -3.55
N ARG A 172 18.48 -11.00 -3.23
CA ARG A 172 19.04 -11.87 -4.26
C ARG A 172 18.09 -13.02 -4.58
N SER A 173 17.87 -13.27 -5.86
CA SER A 173 17.17 -14.47 -6.34
C SER A 173 15.70 -14.63 -5.91
N VAL A 174 15.06 -13.59 -5.37
CA VAL A 174 13.62 -13.64 -5.08
C VAL A 174 12.88 -12.90 -6.19
N CYS A 175 12.28 -13.64 -7.12
CA CYS A 175 11.56 -13.04 -8.26
C CYS A 175 10.10 -12.68 -7.95
N ALA A 176 9.54 -13.15 -6.83
CA ALA A 176 8.21 -12.75 -6.38
C ALA A 176 8.05 -12.95 -4.87
N LEU A 177 7.35 -12.04 -4.21
CA LEU A 177 7.09 -12.09 -2.77
C LEU A 177 5.61 -11.82 -2.46
N GLY A 178 4.98 -12.75 -1.75
CA GLY A 178 3.63 -12.62 -1.24
C GLY A 178 3.64 -12.53 0.28
N LEU A 179 2.97 -11.53 0.84
CA LEU A 179 2.78 -11.35 2.28
C LEU A 179 1.28 -11.27 2.58
N ASP A 180 0.76 -12.19 3.40
CA ASP A 180 -0.66 -12.18 3.80
C ASP A 180 -0.80 -12.32 5.32
N ASN A 181 -1.38 -11.32 5.97
CA ASN A 181 -1.53 -11.28 7.43
C ASN A 181 -0.18 -11.45 8.15
N VAL A 182 0.82 -10.67 7.71
CA VAL A 182 2.17 -10.64 8.28
C VAL A 182 2.35 -9.37 9.10
N THR A 183 2.95 -9.48 10.28
CA THR A 183 3.39 -8.32 11.07
C THR A 183 4.91 -8.26 11.08
N VAL A 184 5.48 -7.13 10.69
CA VAL A 184 6.92 -6.85 10.68
C VAL A 184 7.18 -5.65 11.58
N GLN A 185 7.88 -5.87 12.70
CA GLN A 185 7.99 -4.83 13.71
C GLN A 185 9.31 -4.78 14.48
N GLY A 186 9.66 -3.60 14.99
CA GLY A 186 10.71 -3.45 15.99
C GLY A 186 12.13 -3.66 15.47
N PHE A 187 12.33 -3.71 14.15
CA PHE A 187 13.67 -3.87 13.57
C PHE A 187 14.48 -2.58 13.69
N ALA A 188 15.79 -2.75 13.87
CA ALA A 188 16.68 -1.61 14.08
C ALA A 188 16.76 -0.74 12.82
N SER A 189 16.67 -1.34 11.64
CA SER A 189 16.82 -0.63 10.38
C SER A 189 15.60 -0.96 9.49
N TYR A 190 15.71 -1.62 8.34
CA TYR A 190 14.52 -2.06 7.59
C TYR A 190 13.74 -3.22 8.24
N GLY A 191 12.46 -3.31 7.87
CA GLY A 191 11.62 -4.48 8.10
C GLY A 191 11.81 -5.56 7.03
N ILE A 192 11.62 -5.20 5.75
CA ILE A 192 11.87 -6.11 4.61
C ILE A 192 12.51 -5.31 3.47
N VAL A 193 13.56 -5.85 2.89
CA VAL A 193 14.10 -5.45 1.59
C VAL A 193 13.85 -6.56 0.59
N VAL A 194 13.36 -6.21 -0.59
CA VAL A 194 13.14 -7.14 -1.70
C VAL A 194 13.61 -6.50 -3.01
N GLY A 195 14.14 -7.31 -3.94
CA GLY A 195 14.61 -6.86 -5.26
C GLY A 195 16.15 -6.83 -5.41
N ASP A 196 16.73 -6.39 -6.53
CA ASP A 196 18.09 -6.70 -7.07
C ASP A 196 18.11 -7.91 -8.03
N THR A 197 16.96 -8.53 -8.27
CA THR A 197 16.77 -9.50 -9.34
C THR A 197 16.00 -8.90 -10.50
N TRP A 198 16.53 -9.13 -11.70
CA TRP A 198 15.89 -8.71 -12.92
C TRP A 198 15.48 -9.93 -13.75
N PRO A 199 14.19 -10.12 -14.07
CA PRO A 199 13.01 -9.32 -13.66
C PRO A 199 12.40 -9.75 -12.32
N PHE A 200 11.91 -8.79 -11.52
CA PHE A 200 11.06 -9.03 -10.35
C PHE A 200 9.58 -8.96 -10.78
N GLU A 201 8.86 -10.08 -10.72
CA GLU A 201 7.54 -10.25 -11.35
C GLU A 201 6.38 -9.68 -10.51
N LEU A 202 6.37 -9.93 -9.20
CA LEU A 202 5.23 -9.57 -8.34
C LEU A 202 5.60 -9.43 -6.86
N LEU A 203 5.26 -8.29 -6.28
CA LEU A 203 5.14 -8.09 -4.83
C LEU A 203 3.65 -7.94 -4.52
N ASP A 204 3.10 -8.83 -3.70
CA ASP A 204 1.70 -8.76 -3.26
C ASP A 204 1.61 -8.76 -1.73
N VAL A 205 1.28 -7.62 -1.15
CA VAL A 205 1.15 -7.41 0.29
C VAL A 205 -0.32 -7.20 0.62
N ARG A 206 -0.87 -8.06 1.48
CA ARG A 206 -2.28 -8.06 1.88
C ARG A 206 -2.40 -8.20 3.39
N SER A 207 -3.36 -7.50 3.98
CA SER A 207 -3.70 -7.64 5.41
C SER A 207 -2.51 -7.49 6.37
N SER A 208 -1.44 -6.78 6.00
CA SER A 208 -0.16 -6.83 6.70
C SER A 208 0.17 -5.53 7.42
N VAL A 209 1.03 -5.60 8.43
CA VAL A 209 1.39 -4.48 9.31
C VAL A 209 2.90 -4.33 9.38
N PHE A 210 3.39 -3.13 9.07
CA PHE A 210 4.78 -2.73 9.19
C PHE A 210 4.86 -1.60 10.20
N ARG A 211 5.45 -1.83 11.38
CA ARG A 211 5.45 -0.81 12.43
C ARG A 211 6.70 -0.78 13.29
N ASP A 212 7.00 0.39 13.85
CA ASP A 212 8.11 0.55 14.79
C ASP A 212 9.47 0.04 14.22
N ASN A 213 9.70 0.18 12.90
CA ASN A 213 10.99 -0.14 12.28
C ASN A 213 11.84 1.13 12.09
N GLY A 214 13.15 0.99 11.88
CA GLY A 214 14.05 2.11 11.57
C GLY A 214 14.63 2.86 12.79
N HIS A 215 14.85 2.18 13.92
CA HIS A 215 15.37 2.78 15.16
C HIS A 215 16.90 3.04 15.23
N GLY A 216 17.66 2.72 14.17
CA GLY A 216 19.12 2.78 14.09
C GLY A 216 19.65 4.09 13.48
N ASP A 217 20.96 4.32 13.64
CA ASP A 217 21.67 5.51 13.11
C ASP A 217 22.13 5.32 11.64
N ASP A 218 21.71 4.25 10.97
CA ASP A 218 22.15 3.95 9.62
C ASP A 218 21.26 4.65 8.59
N TYR A 219 21.94 5.32 7.65
CA TYR A 219 21.37 5.98 6.49
C TYR A 219 20.57 4.96 5.68
N GLU A 220 19.39 5.34 5.18
CA GLU A 220 18.78 4.79 3.96
C GLU A 220 17.78 3.60 3.99
N GLU A 221 16.91 3.40 4.99
CA GLU A 221 16.11 2.15 4.97
C GLU A 221 14.63 2.28 5.34
N GLY A 222 13.71 1.94 4.43
CA GLY A 222 12.26 1.93 4.67
C GLY A 222 11.75 0.70 5.45
N ALA A 223 10.51 0.78 5.97
CA ALA A 223 9.91 -0.36 6.65
C ALA A 223 9.66 -1.54 5.69
N LEU A 224 9.30 -1.22 4.45
CA LEU A 224 9.36 -2.10 3.28
C LEU A 224 10.12 -1.38 2.16
N VAL A 225 11.17 -2.00 1.64
CA VAL A 225 11.99 -1.49 0.55
C VAL A 225 11.89 -2.42 -0.64
N VAL A 226 11.64 -1.84 -1.82
CA VAL A 226 11.75 -2.50 -3.11
C VAL A 226 12.94 -1.88 -3.83
N SER A 227 14.08 -2.58 -3.85
CA SER A 227 15.32 -2.14 -4.52
C SER A 227 15.42 -2.80 -5.90
N ASN A 228 15.48 -2.06 -7.01
CA ASN A 228 15.76 -2.67 -8.30
C ASN A 228 16.33 -1.67 -9.32
N GLU A 229 17.28 -2.10 -10.15
CA GLU A 229 17.60 -1.41 -11.41
C GLU A 229 16.51 -1.77 -12.46
N GLY A 230 15.31 -1.20 -12.30
CA GLY A 230 14.17 -1.40 -13.22
C GLY A 230 13.17 -2.46 -12.76
N ILE A 231 11.91 -2.09 -12.51
CA ILE A 231 10.83 -3.06 -12.19
C ILE A 231 10.04 -3.44 -13.44
N ASP A 232 10.22 -4.67 -13.92
CA ASP A 232 9.45 -5.28 -15.02
C ASP A 232 8.23 -6.10 -14.50
N GLY A 233 7.70 -5.75 -13.33
CA GLY A 233 6.62 -6.47 -12.64
C GLY A 233 5.74 -5.59 -11.76
N SER A 234 4.77 -6.18 -11.05
CA SER A 234 3.75 -5.40 -10.31
C SER A 234 4.00 -5.33 -8.81
N VAL A 235 3.67 -4.19 -8.21
CA VAL A 235 3.67 -3.98 -6.75
C VAL A 235 2.25 -3.71 -6.30
N HIS A 236 1.68 -4.64 -5.54
CA HIS A 236 0.35 -4.53 -4.99
C HIS A 236 0.40 -4.50 -3.48
N ILE A 237 -0.16 -3.45 -2.87
CA ILE A 237 -0.31 -3.33 -1.43
C ILE A 237 -1.76 -3.01 -1.13
N ARG A 238 -2.44 -3.92 -0.45
CA ARG A 238 -3.86 -3.81 -0.14
C ARG A 238 -4.11 -4.05 1.33
N ASP A 239 -5.08 -3.35 1.88
CA ASP A 239 -5.61 -3.62 3.22
C ASP A 239 -4.48 -3.72 4.25
N SER A 240 -3.50 -2.78 4.23
CA SER A 240 -2.26 -2.88 5.01
C SER A 240 -1.98 -1.61 5.83
N VAL A 241 -1.16 -1.71 6.88
CA VAL A 241 -0.76 -0.55 7.71
C VAL A 241 0.75 -0.41 7.76
N PHE A 242 1.21 0.82 7.56
CA PHE A 242 2.57 1.26 7.84
C PHE A 242 2.49 2.32 8.93
N ALA A 243 2.89 2.00 10.16
CA ALA A 243 2.67 2.88 11.30
C ALA A 243 3.89 3.07 12.20
N ASP A 244 4.11 4.29 12.66
CA ASP A 244 5.08 4.64 13.70
C ASP A 244 6.52 4.20 13.37
N ASN A 245 6.83 4.00 12.08
CA ASN A 245 8.19 3.70 11.65
C ASN A 245 9.04 4.97 11.79
N GLN A 246 10.28 4.83 12.28
CA GLN A 246 11.29 5.90 12.34
C GLN A 246 12.07 6.01 11.03
N THR A 247 11.41 5.64 9.95
CA THR A 247 11.86 5.75 8.58
C THR A 247 10.63 5.86 7.66
N VAL A 248 10.86 5.96 6.34
CA VAL A 248 9.81 5.91 5.33
C VAL A 248 9.04 4.58 5.41
N GLY A 249 7.72 4.64 5.29
CA GLY A 249 6.88 3.43 5.33
C GLY A 249 7.18 2.47 4.18
N LEU A 250 7.03 2.95 2.95
CA LEU A 250 7.34 2.21 1.73
C LEU A 250 8.37 3.00 0.92
N PHE A 251 9.46 2.34 0.54
CA PHE A 251 10.42 2.89 -0.39
C PHE A 251 10.55 2.00 -1.62
N VAL A 252 10.38 2.58 -2.80
CA VAL A 252 10.58 1.90 -4.08
C VAL A 252 11.74 2.59 -4.80
N GLU A 253 12.91 1.99 -4.62
CA GLU A 253 14.17 2.39 -5.23
C GLU A 253 14.32 1.72 -6.59
N ALA A 254 13.49 2.12 -7.54
CA ALA A 254 13.58 1.64 -8.90
C ALA A 254 12.86 2.59 -9.85
N ASP A 255 13.46 2.79 -11.02
CA ASP A 255 12.74 3.35 -12.16
C ASP A 255 11.72 2.28 -12.60
N ILE A 256 10.44 2.61 -12.50
CA ILE A 256 9.40 1.72 -13.00
C ILE A 256 9.28 1.98 -14.49
N GLU A 257 10.05 1.20 -15.25
CA GLU A 257 10.03 1.17 -16.71
C GLU A 257 9.07 0.07 -17.18
N SER A 258 8.12 0.41 -18.04
CA SER A 258 7.34 -0.63 -18.72
C SER A 258 8.06 -1.08 -19.99
N SER A 259 8.49 -2.34 -20.06
CA SER A 259 8.90 -2.94 -21.33
C SER A 259 7.65 -3.25 -22.19
N PRO A 260 7.76 -3.29 -23.53
CA PRO A 260 6.63 -3.66 -24.40
C PRO A 260 6.05 -5.06 -24.13
N GLU A 261 6.82 -5.94 -23.48
CA GLU A 261 6.45 -7.34 -23.26
C GLU A 261 5.82 -7.60 -21.88
N ARG A 262 6.03 -6.72 -20.87
CA ARG A 262 5.52 -6.85 -19.50
C ARG A 262 5.27 -5.47 -18.88
N ARG A 263 4.04 -5.26 -18.41
CA ARG A 263 3.65 -4.02 -17.74
C ARG A 263 3.68 -4.21 -16.22
N GLY A 264 4.55 -3.47 -15.55
CA GLY A 264 4.45 -3.25 -14.11
C GLY A 264 3.36 -2.24 -13.75
N GLU A 265 2.57 -2.53 -12.73
CA GLU A 265 1.69 -1.55 -12.07
C GLU A 265 1.98 -1.49 -10.58
N VAL A 266 1.84 -0.30 -10.00
CA VAL A 266 1.85 -0.06 -8.56
C VAL A 266 0.43 0.26 -8.11
N LEU A 267 -0.15 -0.62 -7.31
CA LEU A 267 -1.46 -0.40 -6.70
C LEU A 267 -1.33 -0.36 -5.18
N ILE A 268 -1.66 0.79 -4.60
CA ILE A 268 -1.84 0.99 -3.17
C ILE A 268 -3.34 1.20 -2.90
N GLU A 269 -3.95 0.30 -2.15
CA GLU A 269 -5.40 0.32 -1.94
C GLU A 269 -5.74 0.04 -0.47
N ARG A 270 -6.71 0.78 0.10
CA ARG A 270 -7.18 0.55 1.48
C ARG A 270 -6.04 0.44 2.50
N THR A 271 -5.00 1.23 2.30
CA THR A 271 -3.76 1.15 3.07
C THR A 271 -3.56 2.43 3.87
N SER A 272 -3.10 2.29 5.12
CA SER A 272 -2.89 3.41 6.03
C SER A 272 -1.41 3.61 6.31
N PHE A 273 -0.92 4.83 6.09
CA PHE A 273 0.41 5.30 6.47
C PHE A 273 0.27 6.31 7.60
N LEU A 274 0.67 5.92 8.80
CA LEU A 274 0.37 6.62 10.05
C LEU A 274 1.64 6.98 10.80
N ASN A 275 1.88 8.27 11.04
CA ASN A 275 2.97 8.78 11.89
C ASN A 275 4.37 8.23 11.54
N ASN A 276 4.60 7.84 10.29
CA ASN A 276 5.94 7.45 9.87
C ASN A 276 6.83 8.69 9.81
N HIS A 277 8.08 8.55 10.22
CA HIS A 277 9.01 9.66 10.36
C HIS A 277 10.32 9.32 9.69
N SER A 278 10.61 9.97 8.56
CA SER A 278 11.93 9.96 7.95
C SER A 278 12.67 11.27 8.25
N ALA A 279 13.90 11.16 8.75
CA ALA A 279 14.78 12.30 8.96
C ALA A 279 15.62 12.66 7.72
N GLU A 280 15.82 11.71 6.80
CA GLU A 280 16.80 11.82 5.72
C GLU A 280 16.22 11.51 4.34
N ARG A 281 15.30 10.54 4.23
CA ARG A 281 14.54 10.26 3.01
C ARG A 281 13.53 11.37 2.72
N GLU A 282 13.25 11.57 1.44
CA GLU A 282 12.39 12.63 0.93
C GLU A 282 11.01 12.58 1.56
N ALA A 283 10.43 11.38 1.65
CA ALA A 283 9.06 11.18 2.11
C ALA A 283 8.96 10.50 3.48
N GLY A 284 7.91 10.82 4.23
CA GLY A 284 7.57 10.12 5.46
C GLY A 284 6.79 8.83 5.22
N ALA A 285 5.86 8.80 4.25
CA ALA A 285 5.01 7.65 4.01
C ALA A 285 5.49 6.76 2.85
N ILE A 286 5.53 7.32 1.64
CA ILE A 286 5.92 6.59 0.43
C ILE A 286 6.90 7.42 -0.39
N GLU A 287 7.99 6.79 -0.80
CA GLU A 287 8.97 7.36 -1.72
C GLU A 287 9.17 6.44 -2.92
N PHE A 288 9.15 7.04 -4.12
CA PHE A 288 9.46 6.40 -5.39
C PHE A 288 10.63 7.14 -6.04
N SER A 289 11.58 6.42 -6.65
CA SER A 289 12.62 7.04 -7.49
C SER A 289 12.05 7.69 -8.74
N GLY A 290 11.14 7.00 -9.43
CA GLY A 290 10.53 7.51 -10.66
C GLY A 290 9.65 6.49 -11.38
N PHE A 291 8.85 7.00 -12.30
CA PHE A 291 7.98 6.26 -13.21
C PHE A 291 8.23 6.77 -14.62
N HIS A 292 8.72 5.87 -15.48
CA HIS A 292 9.14 6.21 -16.84
C HIS A 292 8.38 5.35 -17.87
N LEU A 293 7.70 6.01 -18.80
CA LEU A 293 7.11 5.36 -19.97
C LEU A 293 7.89 5.73 -21.23
N TRP A 294 8.75 4.83 -21.71
CA TRP A 294 9.45 5.00 -22.98
C TRP A 294 9.02 3.94 -23.99
N ASP A 295 8.77 4.36 -25.22
CA ASP A 295 8.72 3.49 -26.39
C ASP A 295 10.15 3.43 -26.97
N GLU A 296 10.91 2.37 -26.69
CA GLU A 296 12.21 2.22 -27.36
C GLU A 296 12.00 2.05 -28.88
N GLU A 297 12.83 2.76 -29.66
CA GLU A 297 12.68 3.17 -31.06
C GLU A 297 12.46 2.05 -32.13
N GLU A 298 12.07 0.81 -31.80
CA GLU A 298 11.87 -0.28 -32.79
C GLU A 298 10.73 -1.32 -32.52
N ASP A 299 9.62 -1.02 -31.80
CA ASP A 299 8.50 -2.00 -31.70
C ASP A 299 7.30 -1.73 -32.68
N PRO A 300 6.89 -2.66 -33.57
CA PRO A 300 5.92 -2.40 -34.63
C PRO A 300 4.42 -2.40 -34.27
N GLU A 301 3.99 -2.55 -33.02
CA GLU A 301 2.55 -2.60 -32.69
C GLU A 301 2.21 -1.80 -31.43
N GLY A 302 1.67 -0.58 -31.63
CA GLY A 302 1.14 0.27 -30.57
C GLY A 302 0.03 -0.39 -29.74
N VAL A 303 0.43 -1.11 -28.70
CA VAL A 303 -0.47 -1.61 -27.66
C VAL A 303 -0.85 -0.43 -26.75
N PRO A 304 -2.15 -0.09 -26.62
CA PRO A 304 -2.55 1.00 -25.75
C PRO A 304 -2.19 0.76 -24.28
N VAL A 305 -1.61 1.78 -23.63
CA VAL A 305 -1.46 1.81 -22.16
C VAL A 305 -2.85 2.01 -21.54
N GLU A 306 -3.45 0.96 -20.97
CA GLU A 306 -4.75 1.04 -20.30
C GLU A 306 -4.62 1.36 -18.80
N GLY A 307 -4.90 2.60 -18.39
CA GLY A 307 -4.96 3.02 -16.99
C GLY A 307 -3.64 3.55 -16.40
N PRO A 308 -3.63 3.95 -15.12
CA PRO A 308 -2.45 4.49 -14.45
C PRO A 308 -1.39 3.41 -14.18
N MET A 309 -0.11 3.78 -14.20
CA MET A 309 0.98 2.94 -13.67
C MET A 309 0.99 2.96 -12.15
N LEU A 310 0.78 4.14 -11.55
CA LEU A 310 0.63 4.30 -10.10
C LEU A 310 -0.84 4.59 -9.77
N MET A 311 -1.46 3.71 -8.99
CA MET A 311 -2.80 3.91 -8.45
C MET A 311 -2.75 3.89 -6.93
N ILE A 312 -3.12 5.01 -6.30
CA ILE A 312 -3.39 5.09 -4.86
C ILE A 312 -4.88 5.31 -4.67
N ARG A 313 -5.57 4.43 -3.94
CA ARG A 313 -6.99 4.61 -3.69
C ARG A 313 -7.47 4.18 -2.33
N ASP A 314 -8.55 4.80 -1.88
CA ASP A 314 -9.26 4.44 -0.64
C ASP A 314 -8.30 4.39 0.58
N SER A 315 -7.26 5.25 0.59
CA SER A 315 -6.12 5.15 1.51
C SER A 315 -5.98 6.39 2.41
N LEU A 316 -5.25 6.23 3.52
CA LEU A 316 -5.06 7.27 4.54
C LEU A 316 -3.57 7.55 4.77
N PHE A 317 -3.19 8.82 4.64
CA PHE A 317 -1.87 9.33 4.98
C PHE A 317 -2.00 10.34 6.10
N ARG A 318 -1.63 9.97 7.33
CA ARG A 318 -1.84 10.83 8.50
C ARG A 318 -0.58 10.98 9.34
N GLY A 319 -0.26 12.23 9.68
CA GLY A 319 0.79 12.56 10.64
C GLY A 319 2.20 12.17 10.20
N ASN A 320 2.40 11.79 8.93
CA ASN A 320 3.70 11.38 8.43
C ASN A 320 4.62 12.60 8.30
N THR A 321 5.90 12.37 8.47
CA THR A 321 6.92 13.41 8.43
C THR A 321 8.11 12.93 7.61
N GLY A 322 8.49 13.68 6.56
CA GLY A 322 9.66 13.39 5.74
C GLY A 322 10.54 14.62 5.52
N TYR A 323 11.68 14.42 4.84
CA TYR A 323 12.67 15.48 4.65
C TYR A 323 12.18 16.58 3.68
N GLN A 324 11.59 16.21 2.55
CA GLN A 324 11.06 17.13 1.52
C GLN A 324 9.53 17.10 1.45
N VAL A 325 8.92 15.96 1.77
CA VAL A 325 7.47 15.78 1.79
C VAL A 325 7.02 14.93 2.96
N GLY A 326 5.88 15.28 3.56
CA GLY A 326 5.35 14.52 4.68
C GLY A 326 4.82 13.14 4.28
N ALA A 327 4.03 13.05 3.21
CA ALA A 327 3.42 11.80 2.77
C ALA A 327 4.09 11.16 1.55
N VAL A 328 3.83 11.62 0.33
CA VAL A 328 4.23 10.89 -0.89
C VAL A 328 5.19 11.71 -1.76
N SER A 329 6.36 11.14 -2.08
CA SER A 329 7.26 11.59 -3.17
C SER A 329 7.12 10.62 -4.34
N THR A 330 6.88 11.14 -5.54
CA THR A 330 6.78 10.30 -6.76
C THR A 330 8.07 10.26 -7.58
N GLY A 331 9.09 11.03 -7.21
CA GLY A 331 10.24 11.28 -8.08
C GLY A 331 9.79 11.83 -9.45
N GLU A 332 10.31 11.25 -10.53
CA GLU A 332 9.94 11.60 -11.89
C GLU A 332 8.65 10.88 -12.36
N LEU A 333 7.74 11.63 -12.98
CA LEU A 333 6.58 11.12 -13.72
C LEU A 333 6.76 11.49 -15.19
N SER A 334 7.49 10.67 -15.95
CA SER A 334 7.81 10.99 -17.34
C SER A 334 7.39 9.94 -18.37
N GLY A 335 7.20 10.40 -19.61
CA GLY A 335 7.08 9.46 -20.73
C GLY A 335 6.94 10.09 -22.10
N GLU A 336 7.34 9.32 -23.11
CA GLU A 336 7.17 9.61 -24.54
C GLU A 336 6.47 8.41 -25.21
N ILE A 337 5.24 8.62 -25.70
CA ILE A 337 4.40 7.52 -26.21
C ILE A 337 3.67 7.88 -27.50
N GLU A 338 3.83 7.06 -28.53
CA GLU A 338 3.11 7.17 -29.80
C GLU A 338 1.74 6.44 -29.79
N THR A 339 0.84 6.82 -28.86
CA THR A 339 -0.49 6.18 -28.73
C THR A 339 -1.68 7.08 -29.12
N ASP A 340 -2.70 6.48 -29.72
CA ASP A 340 -4.01 7.09 -30.02
C ASP A 340 -4.92 7.17 -28.77
N VAL A 341 -4.53 6.58 -27.63
CA VAL A 341 -5.27 6.61 -26.37
C VAL A 341 -4.55 7.52 -25.39
N ALA A 342 -5.26 8.45 -24.75
CA ALA A 342 -4.69 9.34 -23.75
C ALA A 342 -4.22 8.56 -22.49
N PRO A 343 -2.90 8.45 -22.22
CA PRO A 343 -2.40 7.73 -21.05
C PRO A 343 -2.65 8.51 -19.76
N THR A 344 -2.61 7.81 -18.62
CA THR A 344 -2.47 8.41 -17.28
C THR A 344 -1.27 7.77 -16.61
N LEU A 345 -0.34 8.54 -16.02
CA LEU A 345 0.82 7.94 -15.31
C LEU A 345 0.44 7.59 -13.87
N ALA A 346 -0.03 8.58 -13.11
CA ALA A 346 -0.41 8.43 -11.72
C ALA A 346 -1.87 8.84 -11.47
N ALA A 347 -2.56 8.09 -10.62
CA ALA A 347 -3.90 8.37 -10.18
C ALA A 347 -4.05 8.21 -8.66
N ILE A 348 -4.71 9.18 -8.03
CA ILE A 348 -5.06 9.17 -6.61
C ILE A 348 -6.58 9.34 -6.49
N GLU A 349 -7.26 8.41 -5.83
CA GLU A 349 -8.72 8.45 -5.68
C GLU A 349 -9.17 8.22 -4.25
N ARG A 350 -10.21 8.92 -3.78
CA ARG A 350 -10.86 8.61 -2.49
C ARG A 350 -9.89 8.52 -1.31
N THR A 351 -8.85 9.35 -1.33
CA THR A 351 -7.71 9.27 -0.42
C THR A 351 -7.67 10.52 0.46
N THR A 352 -7.28 10.34 1.72
CA THR A 352 -7.15 11.45 2.67
C THR A 352 -5.72 11.61 3.14
N PHE A 353 -5.23 12.84 3.03
CA PHE A 353 -3.97 13.31 3.56
C PHE A 353 -4.26 14.26 4.72
N ASP A 354 -3.76 13.96 5.92
CA ASP A 354 -4.12 14.68 7.14
C ASP A 354 -2.92 14.93 8.05
N GLY A 355 -2.57 16.20 8.24
CA GLY A 355 -1.55 16.62 9.21
C GLY A 355 -0.15 16.08 8.92
N ASN A 356 0.15 15.72 7.67
CA ASN A 356 1.51 15.38 7.24
C ASN A 356 2.38 16.64 7.23
N ARG A 357 3.69 16.48 7.46
CA ARG A 357 4.61 17.61 7.61
C ARG A 357 5.95 17.33 6.95
N GLN A 358 6.53 18.38 6.39
CA GLN A 358 7.93 18.35 6.02
C GLN A 358 8.80 18.78 7.21
N ASN A 359 10.01 18.22 7.35
CA ASN A 359 10.93 18.47 8.47
C ASN A 359 12.36 18.90 8.06
N GLY A 360 12.72 18.82 6.78
CA GLY A 360 13.99 19.32 6.28
C GLY A 360 14.06 20.85 6.18
N SER A 361 15.24 21.40 5.94
CA SER A 361 15.41 22.85 5.70
C SER A 361 16.01 23.18 4.35
N ASP A 362 16.32 22.16 3.54
CA ASP A 362 17.07 22.35 2.30
C ASP A 362 16.18 22.85 1.16
N ASP A 363 16.64 23.95 0.60
CA ASP A 363 16.08 24.76 -0.49
C ASP A 363 16.59 24.30 -1.88
N TRP A 364 17.23 23.12 -1.96
CA TRP A 364 18.00 22.68 -3.14
C TRP A 364 17.14 22.47 -4.41
N TRP A 365 15.85 22.17 -4.26
CA TRP A 365 14.85 22.14 -5.34
C TRP A 365 13.64 23.08 -5.10
N GLY A 366 13.70 23.89 -4.03
CA GLY A 366 12.81 25.03 -3.78
C GLY A 366 11.31 24.77 -3.58
N SER A 367 10.86 23.52 -3.40
CA SER A 367 9.42 23.17 -3.54
C SER A 367 8.86 22.15 -2.52
N PRO A 368 9.17 22.21 -1.22
CA PRO A 368 8.66 21.23 -0.25
C PRO A 368 7.13 21.24 -0.17
N ALA A 369 6.54 20.08 0.10
CA ALA A 369 5.10 19.90 0.28
C ALA A 369 4.77 19.16 1.58
N ASN A 370 3.55 19.31 2.07
CA ASN A 370 3.12 18.50 3.22
C ASN A 370 2.68 17.10 2.77
N ASP A 371 1.97 16.98 1.66
CA ASP A 371 1.23 15.76 1.33
C ASP A 371 1.77 15.07 0.07
N LEU A 372 1.90 15.80 -1.04
CA LEU A 372 2.35 15.23 -2.30
C LEU A 372 3.42 16.10 -2.95
N TRP A 373 4.54 15.50 -3.28
CA TRP A 373 5.60 16.14 -4.02
C TRP A 373 5.94 15.33 -5.28
N ILE A 374 6.00 16.05 -6.39
CA ILE A 374 6.38 15.54 -7.70
C ILE A 374 7.67 16.27 -8.07
N GLU A 375 8.77 15.54 -8.16
CA GLU A 375 10.06 16.15 -8.49
C GLU A 375 10.03 16.69 -9.92
N TRP A 376 9.61 15.82 -10.85
CA TRP A 376 9.50 16.14 -12.27
C TRP A 376 8.25 15.51 -12.85
N SER A 377 7.51 16.25 -13.69
CA SER A 377 6.48 15.65 -14.53
C SER A 377 6.58 16.09 -15.97
N GLU A 378 6.56 15.15 -16.91
CA GLU A 378 6.52 15.44 -18.35
C GLU A 378 5.78 14.31 -19.07
N LEU A 379 4.94 14.62 -20.05
CA LEU A 379 4.28 13.57 -20.81
C LEU A 379 4.05 14.02 -22.23
N THR A 380 4.87 13.49 -23.13
CA THR A 380 4.77 13.77 -24.55
C THR A 380 4.06 12.62 -25.24
N SER A 381 2.88 12.89 -25.82
CA SER A 381 2.09 11.85 -26.50
C SER A 381 1.32 12.39 -27.71
N LEU A 382 1.01 11.51 -28.68
CA LEU A 382 0.20 11.86 -29.86
C LEU A 382 -1.21 12.34 -29.50
N THR A 383 -1.79 11.79 -28.43
CA THR A 383 -3.06 12.23 -27.83
C THR A 383 -2.79 12.78 -26.44
N PRO A 384 -3.28 13.99 -26.05
CA PRO A 384 -2.94 14.59 -24.76
C PRO A 384 -3.27 13.66 -23.57
N GLY A 385 -2.22 13.17 -22.91
CA GLY A 385 -2.28 12.33 -21.71
C GLY A 385 -2.40 13.15 -20.42
N LYS A 386 -2.38 12.46 -19.27
CA LYS A 386 -2.36 13.08 -17.94
C LYS A 386 -1.20 12.49 -17.14
N ALA A 387 -0.29 13.34 -16.67
CA ALA A 387 0.75 12.90 -15.75
C ALA A 387 0.12 12.49 -14.40
N LEU A 388 -0.79 13.31 -13.88
CA LEU A 388 -1.45 13.06 -12.60
C LEU A 388 -2.96 13.29 -12.69
N THR A 389 -3.73 12.37 -12.12
CA THR A 389 -5.13 12.61 -11.77
C THR A 389 -5.37 12.44 -10.28
N VAL A 390 -6.08 13.38 -9.68
CA VAL A 390 -6.54 13.28 -8.29
C VAL A 390 -8.05 13.46 -8.26
N SER A 391 -8.79 12.51 -7.69
CA SER A 391 -10.24 12.64 -7.55
C SER A 391 -10.78 12.28 -6.19
N ASP A 392 -11.87 12.96 -5.82
CA ASP A 392 -12.67 12.65 -4.62
C ASP A 392 -11.79 12.53 -3.37
N SER A 393 -10.77 13.38 -3.23
CA SER A 393 -9.71 13.24 -2.22
C SER A 393 -9.59 14.49 -1.35
N THR A 394 -9.15 14.30 -0.10
CA THR A 394 -9.07 15.37 0.90
C THR A 394 -7.63 15.61 1.33
N PHE A 395 -7.18 16.86 1.28
CA PHE A 395 -5.90 17.34 1.83
C PHE A 395 -6.20 18.27 3.01
N SER A 396 -5.82 17.85 4.20
CA SER A 396 -6.13 18.50 5.47
C SER A 396 -4.81 18.86 6.16
N ALA A 397 -4.32 20.06 5.92
CA ALA A 397 -3.13 20.54 6.60
C ALA A 397 -3.45 21.07 8.01
N ASP A 398 -2.42 21.11 8.85
CA ASP A 398 -2.45 21.85 10.12
C ASP A 398 -2.78 23.34 9.85
N PRO A 399 -3.63 24.01 10.64
CA PRO A 399 -3.88 25.45 10.50
C PRO A 399 -2.64 26.33 10.50
N GLU A 400 -1.53 25.88 11.11
CA GLU A 400 -0.24 26.57 11.11
C GLU A 400 0.68 26.19 9.94
N ALA A 401 0.28 25.24 9.08
CA ALA A 401 1.09 24.78 7.96
C ALA A 401 1.27 25.88 6.91
N GLU A 402 2.51 26.37 6.77
CA GLU A 402 2.87 27.40 5.80
C GLU A 402 3.12 26.83 4.38
N LEU A 403 3.39 25.53 4.28
CA LEU A 403 3.72 24.82 3.05
C LEU A 403 2.48 24.42 2.22
N PRO A 404 2.65 24.26 0.89
CA PRO A 404 1.60 23.72 0.03
C PRO A 404 1.25 22.26 0.40
N ALA A 405 0.03 21.84 0.08
CA ALA A 405 -0.37 20.44 0.15
C ALA A 405 0.30 19.64 -0.98
N VAL A 406 0.28 20.20 -2.20
CA VAL A 406 0.86 19.59 -3.39
C VAL A 406 1.90 20.52 -4.01
N ALA A 407 3.08 19.99 -4.36
CA ALA A 407 4.10 20.77 -5.05
C ALA A 407 4.75 20.01 -6.22
N TRP A 408 5.16 20.79 -7.23
CA TRP A 408 5.99 20.32 -8.34
C TRP A 408 7.35 21.04 -8.32
N GLY A 409 8.43 20.28 -8.49
CA GLY A 409 9.73 20.84 -8.87
C GLY A 409 9.68 21.35 -10.31
N TYR A 410 9.57 20.41 -11.27
CA TYR A 410 9.39 20.67 -12.69
C TYR A 410 8.00 20.27 -13.15
N PHE A 411 7.22 21.23 -13.68
CA PHE A 411 5.85 20.98 -14.10
C PHE A 411 5.70 21.02 -15.62
N GLY A 412 5.58 19.84 -16.22
CA GLY A 412 5.16 19.57 -17.60
C GLY A 412 3.97 18.59 -17.66
N GLY A 413 3.35 18.46 -18.84
CA GLY A 413 2.16 17.61 -19.04
C GLY A 413 0.90 18.10 -18.30
N ALA A 414 -0.15 17.28 -18.29
CA ALA A 414 -1.43 17.65 -17.68
C ALA A 414 -1.62 17.01 -16.29
N SER A 415 -2.01 17.82 -15.30
CA SER A 415 -2.48 17.38 -13.98
C SER A 415 -3.95 17.77 -13.78
N VAL A 416 -4.81 16.80 -13.42
CA VAL A 416 -6.26 17.00 -13.31
C VAL A 416 -6.75 16.67 -11.91
N PHE A 417 -7.40 17.62 -11.27
CA PHE A 417 -7.96 17.51 -9.91
C PHE A 417 -9.48 17.68 -9.98
N THR A 418 -10.23 16.66 -9.55
CA THR A 418 -11.70 16.66 -9.64
C THR A 418 -12.33 16.30 -8.30
N HIS A 419 -13.23 17.12 -7.76
CA HIS A 419 -13.84 16.88 -6.44
C HIS A 419 -12.79 16.74 -5.32
N VAL A 420 -11.80 17.63 -5.31
CA VAL A 420 -10.76 17.65 -4.28
C VAL A 420 -11.08 18.72 -3.25
N THR A 421 -10.87 18.43 -1.97
CA THR A 421 -10.95 19.41 -0.88
C THR A 421 -9.56 19.63 -0.30
N MET A 422 -9.02 20.85 -0.38
CA MET A 422 -7.76 21.23 0.26
C MET A 422 -8.04 22.28 1.34
N THR A 423 -7.53 22.07 2.55
CA THR A 423 -7.62 23.04 3.65
C THR A 423 -6.25 23.30 4.26
N GLY A 424 -5.96 24.56 4.58
CA GLY A 424 -4.66 25.00 5.06
C GLY A 424 -3.64 25.12 3.92
N GLY A 425 -3.29 24.00 3.27
CA GLY A 425 -2.35 23.93 2.15
C GLY A 425 -2.99 24.18 0.78
N GLY A 426 -2.23 24.81 -0.12
CA GLY A 426 -2.59 25.00 -1.53
C GLY A 426 -1.69 24.18 -2.46
N MET A 427 -1.45 24.71 -3.66
CA MET A 427 -0.62 24.09 -4.69
C MET A 427 0.55 25.01 -5.04
N PHE A 428 1.72 24.44 -5.30
CA PHE A 428 2.91 25.19 -5.69
C PHE A 428 3.62 24.54 -6.87
N TYR A 429 4.19 25.33 -7.78
CA TYR A 429 5.10 24.81 -8.80
C TYR A 429 6.29 25.74 -8.98
N ALA A 430 7.50 25.18 -8.95
CA ALA A 430 8.74 25.94 -9.11
C ALA A 430 8.98 26.30 -10.58
N GLU A 431 9.08 25.31 -11.47
CA GLU A 431 9.35 25.51 -12.90
C GLU A 431 8.20 24.99 -13.77
N VAL A 432 8.04 25.57 -14.97
CA VAL A 432 6.97 25.21 -15.90
C VAL A 432 7.54 25.02 -17.29
N GLU A 433 7.27 23.85 -17.89
CA GLU A 433 7.78 23.46 -19.21
C GLU A 433 6.65 23.19 -20.22
N GLY A 434 7.03 23.21 -21.50
CA GLY A 434 6.21 22.69 -22.59
C GLY A 434 4.74 23.11 -22.59
N ASP A 435 3.86 22.11 -22.54
CA ASP A 435 2.41 22.18 -22.62
C ASP A 435 1.71 22.02 -21.26
N ALA A 436 2.42 22.28 -20.15
CA ALA A 436 1.92 22.12 -18.79
C ALA A 436 0.49 22.66 -18.59
N ALA A 437 -0.39 21.82 -18.06
CA ALA A 437 -1.79 22.14 -17.85
C ALA A 437 -2.28 21.66 -16.49
N LEU A 438 -2.71 22.59 -15.63
CA LEU A 438 -3.40 22.29 -14.39
C LEU A 438 -4.91 22.48 -14.60
N ASP A 439 -5.69 21.42 -14.43
CA ASP A 439 -7.15 21.45 -14.56
C ASP A 439 -7.82 21.12 -13.23
N LEU A 440 -8.50 22.11 -12.64
CA LEU A 440 -9.25 21.97 -11.40
C LEU A 440 -10.74 22.02 -11.68
N ARG A 441 -11.44 20.94 -11.33
CA ARG A 441 -12.87 20.74 -11.58
C ARG A 441 -13.62 20.47 -10.29
N ASN A 442 -14.72 21.17 -10.06
CA ASN A 442 -15.61 20.96 -8.90
C ASN A 442 -14.84 20.78 -7.57
N SER A 443 -13.74 21.51 -7.38
CA SER A 443 -12.84 21.35 -6.24
C SER A 443 -12.85 22.58 -5.34
N VAL A 444 -12.46 22.41 -4.08
CA VAL A 444 -12.38 23.47 -3.07
C VAL A 444 -10.95 23.58 -2.55
N ILE A 445 -10.40 24.79 -2.57
CA ILE A 445 -9.10 25.08 -1.95
C ILE A 445 -9.27 26.24 -0.95
N ASP A 446 -9.12 25.93 0.33
CA ASP A 446 -9.22 26.86 1.45
C ASP A 446 -7.87 27.07 2.14
N THR A 447 -7.09 28.00 1.59
CA THR A 447 -5.82 28.47 2.15
C THR A 447 -5.99 29.69 3.06
N GLY A 448 -7.23 30.00 3.47
CA GLY A 448 -7.56 31.22 4.19
C GLY A 448 -7.25 32.47 3.36
N ALA A 449 -6.29 33.29 3.80
CA ALA A 449 -5.92 34.55 3.15
C ALA A 449 -4.68 34.43 2.22
N ARG A 450 -4.15 33.23 2.02
CA ARG A 450 -3.00 32.96 1.13
C ARG A 450 -3.47 32.62 -0.27
N ASP A 451 -2.65 32.90 -1.29
CA ASP A 451 -2.96 32.46 -2.65
C ASP A 451 -2.94 30.92 -2.70
N PRO A 452 -4.01 30.25 -3.15
CA PRO A 452 -4.11 28.80 -3.18
C PRO A 452 -3.24 28.15 -4.26
N ILE A 453 -2.79 28.91 -5.26
CA ILE A 453 -1.91 28.43 -6.32
C ILE A 453 -0.77 29.42 -6.47
N VAL A 454 0.46 28.98 -6.19
CA VAL A 454 1.66 29.83 -6.17
C VAL A 454 2.69 29.31 -7.17
N GLN A 455 3.36 30.23 -7.86
CA GLN A 455 4.49 29.94 -8.74
C GLN A 455 5.75 30.64 -8.22
N ALA A 456 6.92 30.01 -8.32
CA ALA A 456 8.19 30.66 -8.01
C ALA A 456 8.44 31.90 -8.89
N ALA A 457 9.04 32.95 -8.31
CA ALA A 457 9.22 34.24 -8.99
C ALA A 457 10.23 34.22 -10.16
N GLU A 458 11.09 33.20 -10.23
CA GLU A 458 12.13 33.06 -11.27
C GLU A 458 11.66 32.26 -12.49
N ALA A 459 10.49 31.60 -12.42
CA ALA A 459 9.90 30.90 -13.54
C ALA A 459 9.50 31.87 -14.66
N GLY A 460 10.19 31.79 -15.79
CA GLY A 460 9.89 32.59 -16.98
C GLY A 460 8.42 32.45 -17.40
N LYS A 461 7.67 33.55 -17.34
CA LYS A 461 6.33 33.81 -17.93
C LYS A 461 5.48 32.57 -18.31
N ARG A 462 4.43 32.32 -17.50
CA ARG A 462 3.09 31.76 -17.82
C ARG A 462 2.88 31.29 -19.29
N ASN A 463 3.46 30.16 -19.70
CA ASN A 463 3.10 29.56 -20.99
C ASN A 463 2.18 28.33 -20.86
N GLY A 464 2.03 27.74 -19.68
CA GLY A 464 0.95 26.79 -19.37
C GLY A 464 -0.26 27.50 -18.78
N ALA A 465 -1.43 27.38 -19.39
CA ALA A 465 -2.67 27.94 -18.87
C ALA A 465 -3.24 26.99 -17.80
N ALA A 466 -3.17 27.36 -16.52
CA ALA A 466 -4.04 26.74 -15.53
C ALA A 466 -5.50 27.00 -15.94
N VAL A 467 -6.26 25.94 -16.18
CA VAL A 467 -7.68 26.01 -16.52
C VAL A 467 -8.46 25.70 -15.25
N LEU A 468 -9.22 26.69 -14.79
CA LEU A 468 -10.06 26.56 -13.61
C LEU A 468 -11.52 26.51 -14.06
N SER A 469 -12.16 25.34 -13.97
CA SER A 469 -13.57 25.16 -14.35
C SER A 469 -14.41 24.74 -13.14
N GLU A 470 -15.42 25.56 -12.79
CA GLU A 470 -16.40 25.27 -11.73
C GLU A 470 -15.82 24.94 -10.33
N SER A 471 -14.62 25.42 -10.02
CA SER A 471 -13.94 25.23 -8.72
C SER A 471 -14.02 26.47 -7.83
N ASN A 472 -13.94 26.29 -6.50
CA ASN A 472 -14.01 27.37 -5.52
C ASN A 472 -12.65 27.56 -4.80
N MET A 473 -12.26 28.81 -4.62
CA MET A 473 -11.05 29.21 -3.89
C MET A 473 -11.42 30.23 -2.81
N ALA A 474 -10.89 30.08 -1.60
CA ALA A 474 -11.18 31.00 -0.48
C ALA A 474 -10.61 32.41 -0.71
N TYR A 475 -9.56 32.52 -1.50
CA TYR A 475 -8.85 33.77 -1.81
C TYR A 475 -8.04 33.62 -3.11
N THR A 476 -7.80 34.71 -3.84
CA THR A 476 -6.75 34.76 -4.90
C THR A 476 -6.36 36.20 -5.18
N THR A 477 -5.07 36.45 -5.42
CA THR A 477 -4.57 37.77 -5.87
C THR A 477 -4.49 37.90 -7.39
N ALA A 478 -4.69 36.79 -8.12
CA ALA A 478 -4.54 36.68 -9.57
C ALA A 478 -5.85 36.29 -10.28
N PRO A 479 -6.89 37.15 -10.27
CA PRO A 479 -8.21 36.84 -10.83
C PRO A 479 -8.22 36.59 -12.36
N ALA A 480 -7.10 36.86 -13.05
CA ALA A 480 -6.92 36.57 -14.47
C ALA A 480 -6.65 35.08 -14.78
N LEU A 481 -6.46 34.23 -13.77
CA LEU A 481 -6.38 32.76 -13.92
C LEU A 481 -7.75 32.11 -14.16
N VAL A 482 -8.83 32.90 -14.16
CA VAL A 482 -10.20 32.45 -14.40
C VAL A 482 -10.65 32.87 -15.79
N PRO A 483 -10.90 31.94 -16.72
CA PRO A 483 -11.53 32.27 -17.99
C PRO A 483 -12.88 32.95 -17.76
N ALA A 484 -13.13 34.06 -18.47
CA ALA A 484 -14.41 34.75 -18.36
C ALA A 484 -15.55 33.85 -18.86
N GLY A 485 -16.46 33.44 -17.96
CA GLY A 485 -17.63 32.62 -18.30
C GLY A 485 -17.65 31.23 -17.69
N GLU A 486 -16.57 30.79 -17.04
CA GLU A 486 -16.52 29.55 -16.25
C GLU A 486 -16.67 29.91 -14.77
N GLY A 487 -17.85 29.60 -14.22
CA GLY A 487 -18.35 30.20 -12.99
C GLY A 487 -17.84 29.53 -11.73
N ARG A 488 -16.81 30.09 -11.09
CA ARG A 488 -16.73 30.49 -9.65
C ARG A 488 -15.28 30.72 -9.22
N ILE A 489 -15.05 31.71 -8.32
CA ILE A 489 -13.78 32.06 -7.62
C ILE A 489 -13.97 32.95 -6.36
N ILE A 490 -15.18 33.20 -5.81
CA ILE A 490 -15.27 33.96 -4.55
C ILE A 490 -16.28 33.34 -3.57
N GLY A 491 -15.76 32.48 -2.70
CA GLY A 491 -16.28 32.26 -1.35
C GLY A 491 -15.17 32.57 -0.34
N THR A 492 -15.51 32.79 0.90
CA THR A 492 -14.59 32.85 2.04
C THR A 492 -14.56 31.49 2.75
N THR A 493 -13.59 31.24 3.61
CA THR A 493 -13.61 30.10 4.56
C THR A 493 -14.98 29.95 5.26
N ALA A 494 -15.63 31.07 5.58
CA ALA A 494 -16.97 31.07 6.18
C ALA A 494 -18.09 30.65 5.21
N ASP A 495 -17.95 30.91 3.90
CA ASP A 495 -18.93 30.49 2.89
C ASP A 495 -18.81 28.98 2.57
N PHE A 496 -17.61 28.43 2.70
CA PHE A 496 -17.38 26.98 2.55
C PHE A 496 -17.92 26.21 3.74
N ALA A 497 -17.81 26.76 4.95
CA ALA A 497 -18.35 26.20 6.19
C ALA A 497 -18.00 24.71 6.39
N LEU A 498 -16.78 24.31 5.99
CA LEU A 498 -16.29 22.95 6.16
C LEU A 498 -16.10 22.63 7.65
N GLY A 499 -16.61 21.48 8.08
CA GLY A 499 -16.45 20.96 9.43
C GLY A 499 -15.03 20.45 9.71
N ALA A 500 -14.86 19.92 10.92
CA ALA A 500 -13.67 19.14 11.26
C ALA A 500 -13.62 17.85 10.41
N LEU A 501 -12.41 17.31 10.27
CA LEU A 501 -12.23 15.99 9.69
C LEU A 501 -12.88 14.94 10.61
N ASP A 502 -13.72 14.08 10.05
CA ASP A 502 -14.50 13.05 10.76
C ASP A 502 -14.08 11.65 10.27
N ASP A 503 -13.48 10.89 11.18
CA ASP A 503 -13.00 9.52 10.94
C ASP A 503 -14.13 8.47 11.05
N SER A 504 -15.31 8.85 11.54
CA SER A 504 -16.40 7.90 11.86
C SER A 504 -17.27 7.51 10.66
N LEU A 505 -16.99 8.09 9.49
CA LEU A 505 -17.95 8.15 8.39
C LEU A 505 -17.55 7.36 7.15
N GLY A 506 -16.40 6.67 7.11
CA GLY A 506 -15.94 5.90 5.95
C GLY A 506 -14.55 5.29 6.11
N LEU A 507 -14.02 4.72 5.02
CA LEU A 507 -12.65 4.16 4.97
C LEU A 507 -11.58 5.26 5.15
N THR A 508 -11.85 6.44 4.62
CA THR A 508 -11.00 7.62 4.73
C THR A 508 -11.74 8.75 5.47
N PRO A 509 -11.03 9.51 6.33
CA PRO A 509 -11.56 10.69 7.01
C PRO A 509 -11.93 11.83 6.08
N VAL A 510 -12.85 12.65 6.55
CA VAL A 510 -13.87 13.18 5.66
C VAL A 510 -14.34 14.55 6.25
N ARG A 511 -14.35 15.65 5.47
CA ARG A 511 -14.80 17.00 5.90
C ARG A 511 -16.23 17.31 5.46
N VAL A 512 -17.16 17.19 6.40
CA VAL A 512 -18.59 17.47 6.18
C VAL A 512 -18.82 18.99 6.15
N PRO A 513 -19.41 19.57 5.09
CA PRO A 513 -19.87 20.94 5.11
C PRO A 513 -21.05 21.12 6.07
N GLY A 514 -21.08 22.27 6.75
CA GLY A 514 -22.24 22.68 7.52
C GLY A 514 -23.48 22.89 6.63
N GLU A 515 -24.67 22.84 7.25
CA GLU A 515 -25.97 22.93 6.57
C GLU A 515 -26.13 24.19 5.68
N ASP A 516 -25.43 25.28 5.99
CA ASP A 516 -25.47 26.55 5.26
C ASP A 516 -24.34 26.70 4.22
N SER A 517 -23.54 25.65 3.98
CA SER A 517 -22.41 25.69 3.05
C SER A 517 -22.83 25.98 1.61
N LEU A 518 -22.10 26.87 0.94
CA LEU A 518 -22.29 27.15 -0.49
C LEU A 518 -21.71 26.07 -1.42
N LEU A 519 -21.10 25.04 -0.85
CA LEU A 519 -20.55 23.89 -1.57
C LEU A 519 -21.62 22.85 -1.89
N ILE A 520 -22.73 22.85 -1.13
CA ILE A 520 -23.82 21.88 -1.30
C ILE A 520 -24.58 22.15 -2.61
N ASP A 521 -24.86 21.11 -3.39
CA ASP A 521 -25.61 21.15 -4.67
C ASP A 521 -25.03 22.13 -5.71
N ALA A 522 -23.73 22.39 -5.63
CA ALA A 522 -23.11 23.50 -6.34
C ALA A 522 -22.20 23.09 -7.52
N ALA A 523 -21.81 21.83 -7.64
CA ALA A 523 -21.10 21.34 -8.81
C ALA A 523 -22.10 21.30 -9.97
N GLY A 524 -21.76 21.93 -11.08
CA GLY A 524 -22.65 22.03 -12.23
C GLY A 524 -22.85 20.68 -12.95
N PRO A 525 -23.30 20.71 -14.22
CA PRO A 525 -23.33 19.52 -15.06
C PRO A 525 -21.94 18.88 -15.17
N GLY A 526 -21.76 17.66 -14.66
CA GLY A 526 -20.46 16.97 -14.63
C GLY A 526 -19.90 16.74 -13.22
N GLY A 527 -20.57 17.20 -12.16
CA GLY A 527 -20.25 16.77 -10.80
C GLY A 527 -20.51 15.27 -10.58
N ALA A 528 -19.71 14.64 -9.72
CA ALA A 528 -19.79 13.20 -9.46
C ALA A 528 -21.10 12.82 -8.74
N ALA A 529 -21.65 11.64 -9.09
CA ALA A 529 -22.89 11.15 -8.48
C ALA A 529 -22.68 10.49 -7.11
N ALA A 530 -21.45 10.11 -6.79
CA ALA A 530 -21.03 9.49 -5.53
C ALA A 530 -20.09 10.44 -4.76
N ASP A 531 -19.96 10.22 -3.45
CA ASP A 531 -18.99 10.93 -2.59
C ASP A 531 -17.64 10.19 -2.50
N GLN A 532 -16.72 10.70 -1.67
CA GLN A 532 -15.39 10.10 -1.47
C GLN A 532 -15.38 8.70 -0.86
N ARG A 533 -16.54 8.14 -0.49
CA ARG A 533 -16.70 6.76 0.00
C ARG A 533 -17.34 5.85 -1.05
N ALA A 534 -17.47 6.37 -2.28
CA ALA A 534 -18.29 5.79 -3.35
C ALA A 534 -19.77 5.61 -2.97
N ALA A 535 -20.25 6.30 -1.92
CA ALA A 535 -21.62 6.21 -1.45
C ALA A 535 -22.53 7.22 -2.17
N ALA A 536 -23.83 6.90 -2.24
CA ALA A 536 -24.83 7.82 -2.75
C ALA A 536 -24.96 9.02 -1.80
N ARG A 537 -24.91 10.23 -2.36
CA ARG A 537 -24.84 11.49 -1.59
C ARG A 537 -26.09 11.69 -0.72
N PRO A 538 -25.95 11.80 0.61
CA PRO A 538 -27.12 11.86 1.49
C PRO A 538 -27.79 13.25 1.68
N GLN A 539 -27.28 14.32 1.04
CA GLN A 539 -27.85 15.68 1.06
C GLN A 539 -27.89 16.27 -0.34
N GLY A 540 -28.87 17.14 -0.56
CA GLY A 540 -29.02 17.85 -1.81
C GLY A 540 -29.70 17.04 -2.93
N ALA A 541 -30.00 17.71 -4.04
CA ALA A 541 -30.57 17.12 -5.25
C ALA A 541 -29.57 17.02 -6.41
N GLY A 542 -28.36 17.54 -6.24
CA GLY A 542 -27.28 17.60 -7.21
C GLY A 542 -25.91 17.37 -6.55
N PRO A 543 -24.82 17.42 -7.34
CA PRO A 543 -23.48 17.20 -6.80
C PRO A 543 -22.93 18.46 -6.10
N ASP A 544 -22.23 18.25 -4.99
CA ASP A 544 -21.41 19.21 -4.25
C ASP A 544 -20.03 19.45 -4.89
N ILE A 545 -19.43 20.59 -4.54
CA ILE A 545 -18.04 20.96 -4.87
C ILE A 545 -17.11 20.49 -3.74
N GLY A 546 -15.97 19.90 -4.10
CA GLY A 546 -15.00 19.27 -3.19
C GLY A 546 -15.28 17.77 -3.00
N ALA A 547 -14.46 17.12 -2.19
CA ALA A 547 -14.57 15.68 -1.86
C ALA A 547 -15.76 15.33 -0.93
N VAL A 548 -16.70 16.26 -0.76
CA VAL A 548 -17.65 16.43 0.36
C VAL A 548 -18.70 15.31 0.56
N GLU A 549 -19.11 15.13 1.84
CA GLU A 549 -19.88 14.02 2.42
C GLU A 549 -21.23 14.36 3.09
N VAL A 550 -21.95 13.30 3.48
CA VAL A 550 -22.95 13.35 4.57
C VAL A 550 -22.90 12.14 5.52
N ILE A 551 -23.30 12.41 6.76
CA ILE A 551 -23.69 11.51 7.83
C ILE A 551 -24.92 10.67 7.45
N GLU A 552 -24.75 9.36 7.25
CA GLU A 552 -25.60 8.43 8.00
C GLU A 552 -24.78 8.04 9.23
N VAL A 553 -25.35 8.18 10.43
CA VAL A 553 -24.77 7.56 11.61
C VAL A 553 -24.89 6.06 11.38
N VAL A 554 -23.90 5.48 10.70
CA VAL A 554 -23.55 4.11 11.00
C VAL A 554 -23.01 4.21 12.43
N PRO A 555 -23.61 3.53 13.42
CA PRO A 555 -22.96 3.42 14.73
C PRO A 555 -21.51 2.98 14.49
N PRO A 556 -20.55 3.32 15.38
CA PRO A 556 -19.19 2.82 15.24
C PRO A 556 -19.28 1.36 14.84
N VAL A 557 -18.59 0.98 13.75
CA VAL A 557 -18.40 -0.43 13.47
C VAL A 557 -17.65 -0.95 14.68
N GLU A 558 -18.40 -1.46 15.67
CA GLU A 558 -17.84 -2.43 16.57
C GLU A 558 -17.32 -3.51 15.64
N LEU A 559 -16.03 -3.82 15.79
CA LEU A 559 -15.50 -5.06 15.25
C LEU A 559 -16.35 -6.17 15.87
N VAL A 560 -17.43 -6.54 15.19
CA VAL A 560 -18.25 -7.67 15.60
C VAL A 560 -17.50 -8.86 15.06
N ASP A 561 -16.88 -9.62 15.95
CA ASP A 561 -16.30 -10.91 15.61
C ASP A 561 -17.31 -11.69 14.77
N ALA A 562 -16.89 -12.24 13.63
CA ALA A 562 -17.76 -13.14 12.89
C ALA A 562 -18.00 -14.39 13.72
N VAL A 563 -19.20 -14.47 14.32
CA VAL A 563 -19.61 -15.64 15.06
C VAL A 563 -20.10 -16.69 14.06
N VAL A 564 -19.35 -17.79 13.98
CA VAL A 564 -19.84 -19.05 13.40
C VAL A 564 -20.69 -19.76 14.43
N ALA A 565 -21.94 -20.03 14.09
CA ALA A 565 -22.91 -20.64 14.98
C ALA A 565 -23.41 -21.97 14.42
N VAL A 566 -23.69 -22.90 15.32
CA VAL A 566 -24.54 -24.05 15.02
C VAL A 566 -26.00 -23.65 15.24
N GLY A 567 -26.88 -24.04 14.33
CA GLY A 567 -28.31 -23.77 14.38
C GLY A 567 -29.00 -24.41 15.58
N ALA A 568 -30.30 -24.14 15.73
CA ALA A 568 -31.08 -24.60 16.88
C ALA A 568 -31.03 -26.12 17.09
N ASP A 569 -31.25 -26.54 18.34
CA ASP A 569 -31.34 -27.95 18.73
C ASP A 569 -32.26 -28.74 17.79
N GLN A 570 -31.76 -29.88 17.33
CA GLN A 570 -32.48 -30.77 16.41
C GLN A 570 -33.13 -31.93 17.18
N SER A 571 -34.28 -32.38 16.69
CA SER A 571 -34.98 -33.56 17.22
C SER A 571 -35.49 -34.42 16.08
N SER A 572 -35.19 -35.71 16.11
CA SER A 572 -35.59 -36.65 15.08
C SER A 572 -35.88 -38.02 15.68
N ALA A 573 -36.64 -38.85 14.96
CA ALA A 573 -36.85 -40.23 15.35
C ALA A 573 -35.56 -41.04 15.11
N ALA A 574 -35.24 -41.95 16.03
CA ALA A 574 -34.14 -42.91 15.87
C ALA A 574 -34.19 -43.60 14.49
N GLY A 575 -33.04 -43.66 13.82
CA GLY A 575 -32.90 -44.12 12.43
C GLY A 575 -33.06 -43.01 11.37
N LYS A 576 -33.25 -41.75 11.77
CA LYS A 576 -33.19 -40.57 10.89
C LYS A 576 -32.10 -39.61 11.36
N PRO A 577 -31.34 -38.98 10.45
CA PRO A 577 -30.26 -38.08 10.84
C PRO A 577 -30.80 -36.82 11.53
N LEU A 578 -29.99 -36.25 12.42
CA LEU A 578 -30.10 -34.87 12.87
C LEU A 578 -29.28 -33.99 11.91
N VAL A 579 -29.87 -32.91 11.39
CA VAL A 579 -29.21 -32.03 10.43
C VAL A 579 -29.07 -30.65 11.06
N PHE A 580 -27.83 -30.24 11.29
CA PHE A 580 -27.49 -28.95 11.87
C PHE A 580 -27.03 -28.01 10.76
N GLU A 581 -27.55 -26.79 10.79
CA GLU A 581 -27.03 -25.69 9.98
C GLU A 581 -25.84 -25.06 10.70
N VAL A 582 -24.76 -24.79 10.00
CA VAL A 582 -23.63 -24.01 10.50
C VAL A 582 -23.57 -22.74 9.65
N SER A 583 -23.72 -21.59 10.29
CA SER A 583 -23.87 -20.31 9.60
C SER A 583 -23.01 -19.22 10.23
N ARG A 584 -22.78 -18.15 9.46
CA ARG A 584 -22.06 -16.95 9.87
C ARG A 584 -23.04 -15.78 9.97
N THR A 585 -23.00 -15.07 11.09
CA THR A 585 -24.07 -14.15 11.50
C THR A 585 -24.14 -12.85 10.66
N ASN A 586 -23.02 -12.40 10.07
CA ASN A 586 -22.90 -11.16 9.28
C ASN A 586 -22.52 -11.39 7.81
N ALA A 587 -22.78 -12.59 7.26
CA ALA A 587 -22.12 -13.02 6.03
C ALA A 587 -22.38 -12.17 4.79
N ALA A 588 -23.55 -11.56 4.69
CA ALA A 588 -23.94 -10.72 3.56
C ALA A 588 -23.48 -9.26 3.67
N GLU A 589 -23.19 -8.79 4.89
CA GLU A 589 -22.78 -7.41 5.18
C GLU A 589 -21.25 -7.26 5.20
N ASP A 590 -20.55 -8.37 5.45
CA ASP A 590 -19.10 -8.46 5.56
C ASP A 590 -18.61 -9.75 4.86
N PRO A 591 -18.55 -9.80 3.53
CA PRO A 591 -18.07 -10.97 2.80
C PRO A 591 -16.59 -11.24 3.11
N TRP A 592 -16.25 -12.50 3.36
CA TRP A 592 -14.86 -12.91 3.60
C TRP A 592 -14.08 -12.89 2.28
N THR A 593 -12.91 -12.27 2.25
CA THR A 593 -12.04 -12.26 1.07
C THR A 593 -11.12 -13.49 0.98
N GLY A 594 -11.10 -14.34 2.02
CA GLY A 594 -10.34 -15.58 2.09
C GLY A 594 -11.19 -16.79 2.47
N GLU A 595 -10.59 -17.99 2.45
CA GLU A 595 -11.23 -19.20 2.97
C GLU A 595 -11.50 -19.03 4.48
N ALA A 596 -12.58 -19.61 5.00
CA ALA A 596 -12.83 -19.72 6.43
C ALA A 596 -13.19 -21.16 6.76
N SER A 597 -12.73 -21.68 7.90
CA SER A 597 -13.10 -23.03 8.33
C SER A 597 -13.39 -23.15 9.82
N VAL A 598 -14.20 -24.15 10.18
CA VAL A 598 -14.45 -24.52 11.58
C VAL A 598 -14.57 -26.03 11.70
N ARG A 599 -14.03 -26.61 12.77
CA ARG A 599 -14.27 -28.01 13.09
C ARG A 599 -15.58 -28.19 13.86
N VAL A 600 -16.38 -29.15 13.42
CA VAL A 600 -17.63 -29.57 14.05
C VAL A 600 -17.46 -30.97 14.64
N ARG A 601 -17.66 -31.11 15.96
CA ARG A 601 -17.57 -32.37 16.68
C ARG A 601 -18.86 -32.69 17.45
N THR A 602 -19.22 -33.96 17.52
CA THR A 602 -20.27 -34.45 18.42
C THR A 602 -19.68 -35.02 19.71
N ALA A 603 -20.35 -34.82 20.84
CA ALA A 603 -20.00 -35.40 22.14
C ALA A 603 -21.19 -36.10 22.77
N ASP A 604 -20.91 -37.19 23.49
CA ASP A 604 -21.92 -38.00 24.17
C ASP A 604 -22.67 -37.18 25.23
N GLY A 605 -23.97 -37.46 25.36
CA GLY A 605 -24.80 -37.03 26.47
C GLY A 605 -25.47 -38.23 27.11
N THR A 606 -26.80 -38.27 27.08
CA THR A 606 -27.54 -39.51 27.38
C THR A 606 -27.61 -40.46 26.18
N ALA A 607 -27.40 -39.96 24.97
CA ALA A 607 -27.11 -40.75 23.77
C ALA A 607 -25.60 -41.06 23.71
N GLN A 608 -25.25 -42.28 23.31
CA GLN A 608 -23.87 -42.77 23.23
C GLN A 608 -23.45 -43.08 21.78
N ALA A 609 -22.29 -42.57 21.37
CA ALA A 609 -21.72 -42.85 20.07
C ALA A 609 -21.48 -44.36 19.87
N GLY A 610 -21.77 -44.85 18.66
CA GLY A 610 -21.68 -46.26 18.29
C GLY A 610 -22.84 -47.13 18.80
N THR A 611 -23.77 -46.56 19.59
CA THR A 611 -25.00 -47.25 20.04
C THR A 611 -26.26 -46.49 19.60
N ASP A 612 -26.33 -45.20 19.90
CA ASP A 612 -27.49 -44.35 19.59
C ASP A 612 -27.27 -43.47 18.36
N TYR A 613 -26.02 -43.08 18.10
CA TYR A 613 -25.64 -42.25 16.95
C TYR A 613 -24.21 -42.53 16.48
N THR A 614 -23.87 -42.09 15.28
CA THR A 614 -22.48 -42.13 14.77
C THR A 614 -21.79 -40.81 15.07
N ALA A 615 -20.66 -40.86 15.79
CA ALA A 615 -19.88 -39.66 16.07
C ALA A 615 -19.42 -38.97 14.79
N VAL A 616 -19.51 -37.64 14.77
CA VAL A 616 -19.05 -36.76 13.69
C VAL A 616 -17.88 -35.92 14.20
N ASP A 617 -16.82 -35.87 13.41
CA ASP A 617 -15.68 -34.96 13.53
C ASP A 617 -15.30 -34.54 12.11
N THR A 618 -15.66 -33.31 11.72
CA THR A 618 -15.50 -32.82 10.35
C THR A 618 -15.13 -31.34 10.34
N VAL A 619 -14.49 -30.88 9.27
CA VAL A 619 -14.19 -29.47 9.04
C VAL A 619 -15.16 -28.94 8.00
N VAL A 620 -15.80 -27.82 8.31
CA VAL A 620 -16.69 -27.09 7.42
C VAL A 620 -15.93 -25.89 6.90
N THR A 621 -15.95 -25.69 5.59
CA THR A 621 -15.19 -24.64 4.89
C THR A 621 -16.10 -23.77 4.03
N TRP A 622 -15.84 -22.46 4.06
CA TRP A 622 -16.38 -21.45 3.16
C TRP A 622 -15.25 -20.92 2.31
N ALA A 623 -15.44 -20.88 0.99
CA ALA A 623 -14.51 -20.20 0.09
C ALA A 623 -14.64 -18.67 0.26
N ALA A 624 -13.71 -17.91 -0.31
CA ALA A 624 -13.86 -16.46 -0.45
C ALA A 624 -15.23 -16.13 -1.06
N ASP A 625 -15.88 -15.11 -0.51
CA ASP A 625 -17.22 -14.62 -0.85
C ASP A 625 -18.37 -15.64 -0.68
N ASP A 626 -18.11 -16.83 -0.12
CA ASP A 626 -19.16 -17.82 0.16
C ASP A 626 -19.94 -17.45 1.43
N VAL A 627 -21.13 -16.90 1.24
CA VAL A 627 -22.02 -16.48 2.32
C VAL A 627 -23.05 -17.55 2.72
N ALA A 628 -23.04 -18.72 2.08
CA ALA A 628 -24.10 -19.72 2.28
C ALA A 628 -23.86 -20.58 3.53
N PRO A 629 -24.90 -20.85 4.35
CA PRO A 629 -24.82 -21.80 5.45
C PRO A 629 -24.46 -23.22 4.97
N LYS A 630 -23.74 -23.96 5.81
CA LYS A 630 -23.31 -25.34 5.55
C LYS A 630 -24.11 -26.30 6.40
N GLN A 631 -24.32 -27.53 5.93
CA GLN A 631 -25.09 -28.55 6.65
C GLN A 631 -24.19 -29.66 7.17
N VAL A 632 -24.33 -29.98 8.46
CA VAL A 632 -23.69 -31.13 9.11
C VAL A 632 -24.76 -32.13 9.52
N SER A 633 -24.62 -33.37 9.08
CA SER A 633 -25.57 -34.46 9.33
C SER A 633 -24.99 -35.45 10.33
N VAL A 634 -25.69 -35.67 11.46
CA VAL A 634 -25.35 -36.66 12.48
C VAL A 634 -26.30 -37.86 12.33
N PRO A 635 -25.82 -39.03 11.85
CA PRO A 635 -26.65 -40.22 11.72
C PRO A 635 -27.07 -40.79 13.07
N THR A 636 -28.32 -41.21 13.21
CA THR A 636 -28.85 -41.89 14.41
C THR A 636 -29.16 -43.35 14.11
N ASP A 637 -28.97 -44.23 15.10
CA ASP A 637 -29.21 -45.67 14.97
C ASP A 637 -30.70 -46.01 15.26
N PRO A 638 -31.37 -46.86 14.46
CA PRO A 638 -32.73 -47.32 14.74
C PRO A 638 -32.85 -48.33 15.91
N GLY A 639 -31.74 -48.81 16.49
CA GLY A 639 -31.69 -49.91 17.45
C GLY A 639 -32.43 -49.69 18.78
N HIS A 640 -32.73 -48.44 19.15
CA HIS A 640 -33.26 -48.05 20.45
C HIS A 640 -34.63 -47.33 20.38
N VAL A 641 -35.43 -47.61 19.33
CA VAL A 641 -36.76 -46.97 19.12
C VAL A 641 -37.72 -47.31 20.27
N GLY A 642 -38.10 -46.29 21.06
CA GLY A 642 -39.14 -46.37 22.11
C GLY A 642 -38.64 -46.26 23.56
N GLU A 643 -37.33 -46.05 23.77
CA GLU A 643 -36.72 -46.00 25.11
C GLU A 643 -36.74 -44.59 25.76
N GLY A 644 -37.38 -43.62 25.12
CA GLY A 644 -37.46 -42.24 25.58
C GLY A 644 -36.59 -41.31 24.74
N GLU A 645 -36.35 -40.10 25.24
CA GLU A 645 -35.52 -39.10 24.58
C GLU A 645 -34.07 -39.21 25.07
N ALA A 646 -33.12 -39.20 24.13
CA ALA A 646 -31.68 -39.23 24.40
C ALA A 646 -31.01 -38.04 23.70
N GLN A 647 -29.97 -37.49 24.32
CA GLN A 647 -29.35 -36.23 23.92
C GLN A 647 -27.85 -36.41 23.66
N LEU A 648 -27.35 -35.69 22.65
CA LEU A 648 -25.93 -35.52 22.34
C LEU A 648 -25.65 -34.02 22.19
N THR A 649 -24.37 -33.63 22.26
CA THR A 649 -23.96 -32.23 22.04
C THR A 649 -23.21 -32.11 20.72
N VAL A 650 -23.42 -31.00 20.00
CA VAL A 650 -22.58 -30.59 18.86
C VAL A 650 -21.80 -29.34 19.27
N SER A 651 -20.49 -29.35 19.04
CA SER A 651 -19.59 -28.25 19.39
C SER A 651 -18.76 -27.79 18.20
N LEU A 652 -18.51 -26.49 18.14
CA LEU A 652 -17.57 -25.87 17.22
C LEU A 652 -16.22 -25.67 17.92
N SER A 653 -15.12 -25.90 17.20
CA SER A 653 -13.74 -25.75 17.68
C SER A 653 -12.79 -25.53 16.51
N GLU A 654 -11.52 -25.19 16.78
CA GLU A 654 -10.47 -25.06 15.76
C GLU A 654 -10.93 -24.15 14.58
N PRO A 655 -11.22 -22.87 14.82
CA PRO A 655 -11.48 -21.93 13.73
C PRO A 655 -10.20 -21.77 12.89
N GLY A 656 -10.33 -21.88 11.57
CA GLY A 656 -9.27 -21.68 10.59
C GLY A 656 -9.55 -20.46 9.72
N SER A 657 -8.46 -19.72 9.40
CA SER A 657 -8.38 -18.45 8.68
C SER A 657 -9.41 -17.38 9.08
N MET A 658 -8.96 -16.53 10.02
CA MET A 658 -9.46 -15.20 10.30
C MET A 658 -8.32 -14.20 10.04
N SER A 659 -8.31 -13.56 8.88
CA SER A 659 -7.64 -12.26 8.72
C SER A 659 -8.72 -11.19 8.82
N ARG A 660 -8.93 -10.70 10.04
CA ARG A 660 -9.58 -9.42 10.32
C ARG A 660 -8.90 -8.86 11.55
N TRP A 661 -8.22 -7.75 11.36
CA TRP A 661 -7.39 -7.08 12.34
C TRP A 661 -8.17 -6.76 13.62
N ALA A 662 -7.60 -7.15 14.76
CA ALA A 662 -7.96 -6.61 16.05
C ALA A 662 -6.84 -5.65 16.48
N SER A 663 -7.15 -4.36 16.51
CA SER A 663 -6.33 -3.34 17.19
C SER A 663 -6.73 -3.27 18.67
N GLU A 664 -5.73 -3.22 19.56
CA GLU A 664 -5.84 -2.59 20.89
C GLU A 664 -5.21 -1.20 20.84
#